data_AF-A0A8D1B7B7-F1
#
_entry.id   AF-A0A8D1B7B7-F1
#
_cell.length_a   1.000
_cell.length_b   1.000
_cell.length_c   1.000
_cell.angle_alpha   90.00
_cell.angle_beta   90.00
_cell.angle_gamma   90.00
#
_symmetry.space_group_name_H-M   'P 1'
#
loop_
_entity.id
_entity.type
_entity.pdbx_description
1 polymer ?
#
loop_
_entity_poly.entity_id
_entity_poly.type
_entity_poly.pdbx_seq_one_letter_code
_entity_poly.pdbx_strand_id
1 'polypeptide(L)'
;MLRLRAICPFSWRMFQFRPFSFEPLISQMTKSTDEEQIFDLIEKNKAILTEEQVGCAFSMLWQFQRQKISLLKNVEYIREHPQFLTLQDLATTKMEFMNDTTLVNVLYITQQFGIKAHDPLIEALVTEAWRRLERFDISVLSKFSSCLVDQHLYFSPLMGEIADIVNRNLESIQDLRSLSVLMVNISSLISQRFQEQLVNKTELLFDTIDPSQVNTARRIVQFLRNIKYSYYPLLERCNQVFLSNMNHLDLDFISKILSLYHSLQFYNFQFFLMAKKRLTEMIPLFDHPANFVKLLVALGPLAGPQEKDRLKSTILLMSEELTSQQALAVMEAMEEMESRNSHLIKKIASILCKHLDNYKPVELLRITQTLIFLHFQSKDFFVKLRELLISYLKVSVVPSEIALLVCALSMLPSPHLDEARISQIEAVLPQCDLSDLNDFATSVLRCIQYDHTYLDSTPGKQLKLLQKLDYHGRQRLQKCNDLNLLWKEVKSLKGDWFAHSLLEETVVTLQRLMDEINYMNIAGIASFISRSNYLSTSLLDRIASVVVQQIEKIHPFAILGVILPFCALNYDPPQRDEFFGTCIQHLNSHLSKLDPIMLVFLGSSLATIEYFPENLLKAIFNIKFLAKLDSQLELLCSSLNMKVQFRLMELNRAVCLECPEYQIPWFHERFCQQYNKDTGSMNGAQQQIYKMLAEVLGGINFVKASVLTPYYYTIGFECILDKRKNPLPYGSHNLTLGKLPKIHSESNTQIAGSRLPPGAEKIALEFLDSRAFCRNTPHLKGKSAMKKRHLEILGYHVIQIPHFEWNSMALSTKGARMDYLRERIFGAGKSDRCFY
;
A
#
# COMPACT_ATOMS: atom_id res chain seq x y z
N MET A 1 -18.48 -29.63 106.04
CA MET A 1 -18.97 -31.01 106.18
C MET A 1 -18.49 -31.82 104.98
N LEU A 2 -17.80 -32.93 105.25
CA LEU A 2 -17.80 -34.22 104.52
C LEU A 2 -17.56 -34.20 102.98
N ARG A 3 -16.73 -35.04 102.36
CA ARG A 3 -15.71 -36.02 102.74
C ARG A 3 -15.07 -36.47 101.41
N LEU A 4 -13.75 -36.72 101.45
CA LEU A 4 -12.94 -37.42 100.45
C LEU A 4 -13.47 -38.83 100.11
N ARG A 5 -13.25 -39.27 98.85
CA ARG A 5 -12.75 -40.61 98.44
C ARG A 5 -12.05 -40.46 97.07
N ALA A 6 -10.71 -40.40 97.03
CA ALA A 6 -9.77 -41.52 96.76
C ALA A 6 -9.81 -41.98 95.28
N ILE A 7 -8.92 -41.48 94.38
CA ILE A 7 -7.50 -41.83 94.08
C ILE A 7 -7.31 -43.16 93.31
N CYS A 8 -7.08 -43.04 91.99
CA CYS A 8 -6.04 -43.64 91.08
C CYS A 8 -5.82 -45.18 90.97
N PRO A 9 -5.18 -45.73 89.89
CA PRO A 9 -4.14 -45.05 89.08
C PRO A 9 -3.91 -45.43 87.58
N PHE A 10 -2.98 -44.70 86.93
CA PHE A 10 -2.18 -44.95 85.70
C PHE A 10 -2.92 -45.13 84.33
N SER A 11 -2.56 -44.54 83.18
CA SER A 11 -1.46 -43.63 82.78
C SER A 11 -1.58 -43.23 81.28
N TRP A 12 -0.73 -42.28 80.86
CA TRP A 12 -0.24 -41.96 79.50
C TRP A 12 -0.71 -40.65 78.83
N ARG A 13 0.24 -39.72 78.84
CA ARG A 13 0.67 -38.81 77.75
C ARG A 13 -0.18 -37.57 77.44
N MET A 14 0.41 -36.45 77.84
CA MET A 14 0.33 -35.12 77.24
C MET A 14 0.07 -35.17 75.72
N PHE A 15 -1.07 -34.63 75.29
CA PHE A 15 -1.22 -34.09 73.95
C PHE A 15 -1.37 -32.58 74.05
N GLN A 16 -0.37 -31.88 73.51
CA GLN A 16 -0.40 -30.45 73.25
C GLN A 16 -1.49 -30.16 72.21
N PHE A 17 -2.40 -29.25 72.54
CA PHE A 17 -3.28 -28.62 71.55
C PHE A 17 -2.41 -27.81 70.56
N ARG A 18 -2.34 -28.25 69.29
CA ARG A 18 -1.93 -27.40 68.17
C ARG A 18 -3.18 -26.72 67.59
N PRO A 19 -3.17 -25.41 67.32
CA PRO A 19 -4.25 -24.78 66.57
C PRO A 19 -4.13 -25.23 65.09
N PHE A 20 -5.16 -25.93 64.60
CA PHE A 20 -5.30 -26.22 63.17
C PHE A 20 -5.63 -24.92 62.44
N SER A 21 -4.63 -24.29 61.83
CA SER A 21 -4.86 -23.23 60.85
C SER A 21 -5.40 -23.88 59.57
N PHE A 22 -6.71 -23.83 59.35
CA PHE A 22 -7.30 -24.16 58.04
C PHE A 22 -6.80 -23.13 57.03
N GLU A 23 -5.92 -23.56 56.13
CA GLU A 23 -5.45 -22.71 55.05
C GLU A 23 -6.58 -22.54 54.02
N PRO A 24 -6.97 -21.29 53.65
CA PRO A 24 -8.08 -21.06 52.71
C PRO A 24 -7.86 -21.84 51.40
N LEU A 25 -8.92 -22.47 50.86
CA LEU A 25 -8.82 -23.30 49.65
C LEU A 25 -8.21 -22.54 48.44
N ILE A 26 -8.44 -21.23 48.35
CA ILE A 26 -7.80 -20.35 47.35
C ILE A 26 -6.28 -20.34 47.53
N SER A 27 -5.77 -20.23 48.76
CA SER A 27 -4.33 -20.29 49.05
C SER A 27 -3.74 -21.65 48.63
N GLN A 28 -4.47 -22.75 48.87
CA GLN A 28 -4.05 -24.08 48.42
C GLN A 28 -3.99 -24.17 46.88
N MET A 29 -5.00 -23.64 46.17
CA MET A 29 -5.01 -23.59 44.70
C MET A 29 -3.88 -22.72 44.15
N THR A 30 -3.59 -21.57 44.75
CA THR A 30 -2.50 -20.69 44.29
C THR A 30 -1.10 -21.27 44.54
N LYS A 31 -0.97 -22.19 45.52
CA LYS A 31 0.27 -22.90 45.82
C LYS A 31 0.46 -24.18 45.01
N SER A 32 -0.56 -24.62 44.26
CA SER A 32 -0.46 -25.80 43.40
C SER A 32 0.64 -25.62 42.36
N THR A 33 1.33 -26.71 42.04
CA THR A 33 2.45 -26.70 41.08
C THR A 33 2.08 -27.24 39.70
N ASP A 34 0.97 -27.97 39.60
CA ASP A 34 0.53 -28.65 38.39
C ASP A 34 -1.01 -28.67 38.28
N GLU A 35 -1.49 -29.06 37.11
CA GLU A 35 -2.92 -29.13 36.80
C GLU A 35 -3.65 -30.26 37.56
N GLU A 36 -2.96 -31.36 37.88
CA GLU A 36 -3.55 -32.52 38.57
C GLU A 36 -3.92 -32.17 40.02
N GLN A 37 -3.08 -31.41 40.72
CA GLN A 37 -3.38 -30.91 42.07
C GLN A 37 -4.64 -30.03 42.09
N ILE A 38 -4.88 -29.23 41.05
CA ILE A 38 -6.11 -28.44 40.93
C ILE A 38 -7.31 -29.35 40.73
N PHE A 39 -7.19 -30.37 39.87
CA PHE A 39 -8.27 -31.33 39.65
C PHE A 39 -8.58 -32.19 40.89
N ASP A 40 -7.57 -32.60 41.66
CA ASP A 40 -7.74 -33.28 42.94
C ASP A 40 -8.47 -32.42 43.97
N LEU A 41 -8.16 -31.12 44.00
CA LEU A 41 -8.84 -30.16 44.88
C LEU A 41 -10.29 -29.95 44.45
N ILE A 42 -10.57 -29.90 43.14
CA ILE A 42 -11.93 -29.85 42.61
C ILE A 42 -12.69 -31.12 43.00
N GLU A 43 -12.07 -32.28 42.84
CA GLU A 43 -12.69 -33.57 43.14
C GLU A 43 -13.09 -33.71 44.61
N LYS A 44 -12.21 -33.29 45.52
CA LYS A 44 -12.45 -33.37 46.97
C LYS A 44 -13.50 -32.37 47.47
N ASN A 45 -13.76 -31.30 46.72
CA ASN A 45 -14.56 -30.17 47.22
C ASN A 45 -15.75 -29.79 46.30
N LYS A 46 -16.16 -30.64 45.35
CA LYS A 46 -17.19 -30.34 44.32
C LYS A 46 -18.44 -29.62 44.85
N ALA A 47 -18.97 -30.03 46.01
CA ALA A 47 -20.19 -29.48 46.59
C ALA A 47 -19.99 -28.16 47.36
N ILE A 48 -18.75 -27.81 47.71
CA ILE A 48 -18.41 -26.70 48.65
C ILE A 48 -17.74 -25.53 47.91
N LEU A 49 -17.23 -25.75 46.69
CA LEU A 49 -16.54 -24.73 45.89
C LEU A 49 -17.40 -23.47 45.69
N THR A 50 -16.95 -22.33 46.21
CA THR A 50 -17.57 -21.01 45.95
C THR A 50 -17.30 -20.53 44.52
N GLU A 51 -18.08 -19.56 44.05
CA GLU A 51 -17.90 -18.90 42.75
C GLU A 51 -16.51 -18.29 42.57
N GLU A 52 -15.92 -17.71 43.63
CA GLU A 52 -14.54 -17.20 43.60
C GLU A 52 -13.51 -18.33 43.46
N GLN A 53 -13.74 -19.47 44.13
CA GLN A 53 -12.87 -20.65 44.02
C GLN A 53 -12.96 -21.31 42.64
N VAL A 54 -14.15 -21.34 42.03
CA VAL A 54 -14.33 -21.77 40.64
C VAL A 54 -13.53 -20.87 39.69
N GLY A 55 -13.65 -19.55 39.83
CA GLY A 55 -12.87 -18.58 39.05
C GLY A 55 -11.35 -18.72 39.24
N CYS A 56 -10.92 -18.97 40.49
CA CYS A 56 -9.52 -19.23 40.82
C CYS A 56 -9.00 -20.50 40.15
N ALA A 57 -9.78 -21.58 40.16
CA ALA A 57 -9.40 -22.84 39.52
C ALA A 57 -9.19 -22.68 38.01
N PHE A 58 -10.11 -22.01 37.30
CA PHE A 58 -9.93 -21.67 35.87
C PHE A 58 -8.65 -20.86 35.66
N SER A 59 -8.41 -19.85 36.50
CA SER A 59 -7.24 -18.96 36.40
C SER A 59 -5.92 -19.71 36.57
N MET A 60 -5.84 -20.63 37.54
CA MET A 60 -4.65 -21.45 37.77
C MET A 60 -4.40 -22.42 36.63
N LEU A 61 -5.43 -23.13 36.14
CA LEU A 61 -5.31 -24.01 34.97
C LEU A 61 -4.75 -23.26 33.75
N TRP A 62 -5.26 -22.05 33.50
CA TRP A 62 -4.75 -21.22 32.42
C TRP A 62 -3.33 -20.72 32.66
N GLN A 63 -2.98 -20.37 33.91
CA GLN A 63 -1.64 -19.93 34.28
C GLN A 63 -0.59 -21.01 33.99
N PHE A 64 -0.85 -22.27 34.35
CA PHE A 64 0.06 -23.38 34.04
C PHE A 64 0.27 -23.56 32.53
N GLN A 65 -0.80 -23.40 31.74
CA GLN A 65 -0.70 -23.45 30.28
C GLN A 65 0.04 -22.24 29.68
N ARG A 66 -0.03 -21.06 30.31
CA ARG A 66 0.72 -19.88 29.87
C ARG A 66 2.23 -19.97 30.14
N GLN A 67 2.63 -20.70 31.19
CA GLN A 67 4.04 -20.89 31.54
C GLN A 67 4.73 -21.94 30.65
N LYS A 68 3.96 -22.80 29.97
CA LYS A 68 4.47 -23.81 29.03
C LYS A 68 4.74 -23.20 27.64
N ILE A 69 5.86 -23.59 27.02
CA ILE A 69 6.19 -23.27 25.61
C ILE A 69 5.09 -23.86 24.70
N SER A 70 4.79 -23.26 23.55
CA SER A 70 3.67 -23.63 22.67
C SER A 70 3.58 -25.13 22.33
N LEU A 71 4.71 -25.84 22.24
CA LEU A 71 4.79 -27.27 21.96
C LEU A 71 4.43 -28.17 23.17
N LEU A 72 4.42 -27.62 24.38
CA LEU A 72 4.14 -28.32 25.64
C LEU A 72 2.74 -28.01 26.21
N LYS A 73 1.92 -27.26 25.47
CA LYS A 73 0.56 -26.92 25.90
C LYS A 73 -0.34 -28.13 25.74
N ASN A 74 -0.89 -28.60 26.85
CA ASN A 74 -1.78 -29.77 26.93
C ASN A 74 -3.25 -29.33 27.03
N VAL A 75 -3.67 -28.45 26.13
CA VAL A 75 -5.04 -27.89 26.11
C VAL A 75 -6.08 -28.99 25.89
N GLU A 76 -5.77 -29.98 25.05
CA GLU A 76 -6.63 -31.15 24.80
C GLU A 76 -6.84 -32.00 26.05
N TYR A 77 -5.77 -32.31 26.78
CA TYR A 77 -5.85 -33.10 28.01
C TYR A 77 -6.74 -32.44 29.06
N ILE A 78 -6.58 -31.12 29.27
CA ILE A 78 -7.39 -30.37 30.25
C ILE A 78 -8.87 -30.38 29.84
N ARG A 79 -9.14 -30.16 28.55
CA ARG A 79 -10.51 -30.13 28.02
C ARG A 79 -11.25 -31.46 28.18
N GLU A 80 -10.57 -32.58 27.94
CA GLU A 80 -11.14 -33.92 28.07
C GLU A 80 -11.16 -34.43 29.52
N HIS A 81 -10.60 -33.68 30.48
CA HIS A 81 -10.51 -34.11 31.86
C HIS A 81 -11.89 -34.05 32.56
N PRO A 82 -12.35 -35.13 33.24
CA PRO A 82 -13.67 -35.17 33.87
C PRO A 82 -13.93 -34.06 34.90
N GLN A 83 -12.88 -33.62 35.61
CA GLN A 83 -12.99 -32.54 36.58
C GLN A 83 -13.08 -31.15 35.92
N PHE A 84 -12.66 -31.01 34.66
CA PHE A 84 -12.87 -29.78 33.90
C PHE A 84 -14.34 -29.66 33.46
N LEU A 85 -14.98 -30.76 33.06
CA LEU A 85 -16.44 -30.80 32.84
C LEU A 85 -17.22 -30.47 34.12
N THR A 86 -16.81 -31.05 35.25
CA THR A 86 -17.38 -30.70 36.57
C THR A 86 -17.24 -29.19 36.86
N LEU A 87 -16.10 -28.60 36.52
CA LEU A 87 -15.85 -27.17 36.72
C LEU A 87 -16.72 -26.30 35.79
N GLN A 88 -17.01 -26.76 34.57
CA GLN A 88 -17.94 -26.12 33.65
C GLN A 88 -19.37 -26.14 34.20
N ASP A 89 -19.86 -27.28 34.69
CA ASP A 89 -21.18 -27.40 35.30
C ASP A 89 -21.34 -26.49 36.52
N LEU A 90 -20.30 -26.44 37.36
CA LEU A 90 -20.23 -25.52 38.51
C LEU A 90 -20.23 -24.06 38.07
N ALA A 91 -19.54 -23.72 36.98
CA ALA A 91 -19.55 -22.37 36.44
C ALA A 91 -20.95 -21.97 35.92
N THR A 92 -21.63 -22.86 35.19
CA THR A 92 -23.02 -22.64 34.72
C THR A 92 -23.96 -22.40 35.90
N THR A 93 -23.85 -23.21 36.96
CA THR A 93 -24.74 -23.12 38.13
C THR A 93 -24.48 -21.85 38.96
N LYS A 94 -23.24 -21.34 38.96
CA LYS A 94 -22.83 -20.24 39.84
C LYS A 94 -22.58 -18.91 39.13
N MET A 95 -22.81 -18.83 37.82
CA MET A 95 -22.51 -17.63 37.02
C MET A 95 -23.20 -16.36 37.54
N GLU A 96 -24.42 -16.47 38.07
CA GLU A 96 -25.18 -15.33 38.62
C GLU A 96 -24.51 -14.71 39.86
N PHE A 97 -23.72 -15.50 40.60
CA PHE A 97 -23.03 -15.04 41.81
C PHE A 97 -21.61 -14.55 41.54
N MET A 98 -21.03 -14.89 40.39
CA MET A 98 -19.69 -14.43 40.01
C MET A 98 -19.66 -12.90 39.90
N ASN A 99 -18.58 -12.29 40.38
CA ASN A 99 -18.30 -10.88 40.07
C ASN A 99 -17.96 -10.71 38.57
N ASP A 100 -18.06 -9.48 38.07
CA ASP A 100 -17.94 -9.18 36.63
C ASP A 100 -16.59 -9.61 36.04
N THR A 101 -15.50 -9.37 36.78
CA THR A 101 -14.15 -9.79 36.39
C THR A 101 -14.01 -11.30 36.30
N THR A 102 -14.52 -12.03 37.28
CA THR A 102 -14.49 -13.50 37.32
C THR A 102 -15.34 -14.09 36.19
N LEU A 103 -16.54 -13.58 35.97
CA LEU A 103 -17.44 -14.03 34.90
C LEU A 103 -16.77 -13.95 33.52
N VAL A 104 -16.22 -12.77 33.17
CA VAL A 104 -15.54 -12.55 31.89
C VAL A 104 -14.21 -13.30 31.82
N ASN A 105 -13.51 -13.46 32.94
CA ASN A 105 -12.29 -14.27 33.01
C ASN A 105 -12.56 -15.74 32.72
N VAL A 106 -13.61 -16.32 33.30
CA VAL A 106 -14.03 -17.70 33.04
C VAL A 106 -14.40 -17.84 31.57
N LEU A 107 -15.26 -16.98 31.01
CA LEU A 107 -15.60 -17.00 29.58
C LEU A 107 -14.36 -16.99 28.68
N TYR A 108 -13.43 -16.07 28.94
CA TYR A 108 -12.18 -15.99 28.19
C TYR A 108 -11.37 -17.28 28.27
N ILE A 109 -11.15 -17.82 29.47
CA ILE A 109 -10.34 -19.02 29.69
C ILE A 109 -10.99 -20.24 29.02
N THR A 110 -12.30 -20.39 29.16
CA THR A 110 -13.09 -21.45 28.53
C THR A 110 -12.91 -21.47 27.01
N GLN A 111 -12.90 -20.29 26.38
CA GLN A 111 -12.59 -20.17 24.94
C GLN A 111 -11.14 -20.52 24.60
N GLN A 112 -10.17 -20.13 25.45
CA GLN A 112 -8.76 -20.50 25.24
C GLN A 112 -8.52 -22.01 25.31
N PHE A 113 -9.36 -22.75 26.04
CA PHE A 113 -9.36 -24.22 26.05
C PHE A 113 -10.06 -24.84 24.83
N GLY A 114 -10.54 -24.04 23.88
CA GLY A 114 -11.08 -24.51 22.61
C GLY A 114 -12.51 -25.05 22.71
N ILE A 115 -13.30 -24.56 23.67
CA ILE A 115 -14.75 -24.82 23.72
C ILE A 115 -15.43 -24.00 22.62
N LYS A 116 -16.36 -24.64 21.89
CA LYS A 116 -17.02 -24.05 20.72
C LYS A 116 -18.01 -22.97 21.14
N ALA A 117 -18.20 -21.95 20.29
CA ALA A 117 -19.10 -20.83 20.57
C ALA A 117 -20.56 -21.23 20.86
N HIS A 118 -21.04 -22.36 20.30
CA HIS A 118 -22.39 -22.91 20.50
C HIS A 118 -22.51 -23.81 21.73
N ASP A 119 -21.48 -23.85 22.58
CA ASP A 119 -21.56 -24.58 23.83
C ASP A 119 -22.52 -23.87 24.80
N PRO A 120 -23.45 -24.59 25.47
CA PRO A 120 -24.41 -23.98 26.39
C PRO A 120 -23.79 -23.12 27.48
N LEU A 121 -22.59 -23.48 27.97
CA LEU A 121 -21.88 -22.67 28.95
C LEU A 121 -21.45 -21.32 28.36
N ILE A 122 -20.92 -21.31 27.13
CA ILE A 122 -20.50 -20.07 26.47
C ILE A 122 -21.70 -19.17 26.21
N GLU A 123 -22.80 -19.72 25.70
CA GLU A 123 -24.04 -18.96 25.45
C GLU A 123 -24.60 -18.37 26.76
N ALA A 124 -24.61 -19.15 27.85
CA ALA A 124 -25.06 -18.70 29.15
C ALA A 124 -24.18 -17.58 29.72
N LEU A 125 -22.85 -17.75 29.67
CA LEU A 125 -21.89 -16.74 30.13
C LEU A 125 -21.95 -15.45 29.31
N VAL A 126 -22.11 -15.52 27.99
CA VAL A 126 -22.27 -14.35 27.13
C VAL A 126 -23.58 -13.63 27.43
N THR A 127 -24.67 -14.37 27.61
CA THR A 127 -25.99 -13.79 27.93
C THR A 127 -25.96 -13.08 29.29
N GLU A 128 -25.36 -13.71 30.30
CA GLU A 128 -25.24 -13.10 31.62
C GLU A 128 -24.28 -11.90 31.63
N ALA A 129 -23.20 -11.96 30.85
CA ALA A 129 -22.31 -10.81 30.67
C ALA A 129 -23.00 -9.65 29.93
N TRP A 130 -23.84 -9.93 28.92
CA TRP A 130 -24.65 -8.91 28.24
C TRP A 130 -25.61 -8.22 29.22
N ARG A 131 -26.31 -8.97 30.09
CA ARG A 131 -27.22 -8.41 31.09
C ARG A 131 -26.54 -7.40 32.04
N ARG A 132 -25.23 -7.56 32.25
CA ARG A 132 -24.42 -6.73 33.16
C ARG A 132 -23.53 -5.71 32.46
N LEU A 133 -23.62 -5.59 31.13
CA LEU A 133 -22.66 -4.85 30.31
C LEU A 133 -22.39 -3.42 30.80
N GLU A 134 -23.44 -2.70 31.20
CA GLU A 134 -23.37 -1.32 31.70
C GLU A 134 -22.61 -1.16 33.02
N ARG A 135 -22.37 -2.24 33.77
CA ARG A 135 -21.63 -2.23 35.04
C ARG A 135 -20.14 -2.44 34.85
N PHE A 136 -19.72 -2.95 33.69
CA PHE A 136 -18.34 -3.34 33.47
C PHE A 136 -17.41 -2.12 33.48
N ASP A 137 -16.25 -2.29 34.10
CA ASP A 137 -15.15 -1.35 33.92
C ASP A 137 -14.48 -1.54 32.54
N ILE A 138 -13.64 -0.58 32.15
CA ILE A 138 -13.01 -0.60 30.82
C ILE A 138 -12.12 -1.83 30.58
N SER A 139 -11.51 -2.38 31.63
CA SER A 139 -10.65 -3.57 31.55
C SER A 139 -11.49 -4.82 31.28
N VAL A 140 -12.59 -5.00 32.02
CA VAL A 140 -13.55 -6.09 31.84
C VAL A 140 -14.23 -5.99 30.47
N LEU A 141 -14.68 -4.80 30.06
CA LEU A 141 -15.21 -4.54 28.72
C LEU A 141 -14.22 -4.92 27.62
N SER A 142 -12.94 -4.55 27.79
CA SER A 142 -11.91 -4.87 26.80
C SER A 142 -11.74 -6.39 26.63
N LYS A 143 -11.71 -7.13 27.75
CA LYS A 143 -11.57 -8.59 27.73
C LYS A 143 -12.83 -9.26 27.15
N PHE A 144 -14.00 -8.79 27.52
CA PHE A 144 -15.27 -9.28 26.99
C PHE A 144 -15.38 -9.05 25.49
N SER A 145 -14.99 -7.87 25.00
CA SER A 145 -14.98 -7.58 23.55
C SER A 145 -14.07 -8.53 22.76
N SER A 146 -12.92 -8.95 23.32
CA SER A 146 -12.07 -9.97 22.72
C SER A 146 -12.77 -11.33 22.66
N CYS A 147 -13.48 -11.73 23.72
CA CYS A 147 -14.28 -12.97 23.72
C CYS A 147 -15.35 -12.98 22.61
N LEU A 148 -15.97 -11.84 22.33
CA LEU A 148 -16.96 -11.71 21.25
C LEU A 148 -16.32 -11.81 19.86
N VAL A 149 -15.12 -11.24 19.68
CA VAL A 149 -14.37 -11.37 18.43
C VAL A 149 -14.00 -12.84 18.17
N ASP A 150 -13.57 -13.57 19.19
CA ASP A 150 -13.24 -14.99 19.10
C ASP A 150 -14.47 -15.86 18.75
N GLN A 151 -15.68 -15.38 19.02
CA GLN A 151 -16.96 -15.99 18.61
C GLN A 151 -17.49 -15.49 17.26
N HIS A 152 -16.72 -14.67 16.54
CA HIS A 152 -17.14 -14.03 15.30
C HIS A 152 -18.35 -13.06 15.43
N LEU A 153 -18.56 -12.49 16.63
CA LEU A 153 -19.66 -11.56 16.94
C LEU A 153 -19.26 -10.07 16.78
N TYR A 154 -18.31 -9.77 15.90
CA TYR A 154 -17.76 -8.41 15.71
C TYR A 154 -18.73 -7.42 15.02
N PHE A 155 -19.81 -7.89 14.39
CA PHE A 155 -20.90 -7.06 13.85
C PHE A 155 -22.21 -7.21 14.65
N SER A 156 -22.16 -7.74 15.87
CA SER A 156 -23.35 -7.95 16.70
C SER A 156 -23.89 -6.64 17.31
N PRO A 157 -25.19 -6.56 17.64
CA PRO A 157 -25.74 -5.46 18.43
C PRO A 157 -24.99 -5.25 19.74
N LEU A 158 -24.54 -6.34 20.37
CA LEU A 158 -23.74 -6.33 21.58
C LEU A 158 -22.41 -5.58 21.41
N MET A 159 -21.71 -5.78 20.30
CA MET A 159 -20.50 -5.00 20.00
C MET A 159 -20.82 -3.52 19.74
N GLY A 160 -22.01 -3.23 19.21
CA GLY A 160 -22.53 -1.86 19.08
C GLY A 160 -22.79 -1.18 20.43
N GLU A 161 -23.37 -1.91 21.39
CA GLU A 161 -23.55 -1.41 22.78
C GLU A 161 -22.20 -1.15 23.46
N ILE A 162 -21.22 -2.03 23.27
CA ILE A 162 -19.85 -1.80 23.75
C ILE A 162 -19.28 -0.49 23.14
N ALA A 163 -19.47 -0.28 21.84
CA ALA A 163 -19.01 0.94 21.18
C ALA A 163 -19.69 2.20 21.76
N ASP A 164 -20.99 2.14 22.07
CA ASP A 164 -21.72 3.25 22.71
C ASP A 164 -21.21 3.53 24.13
N ILE A 165 -21.02 2.50 24.96
CA ILE A 165 -20.45 2.64 26.32
C ILE A 165 -19.08 3.32 26.26
N VAL A 166 -18.20 2.90 25.34
CA VAL A 166 -16.88 3.51 25.16
C VAL A 166 -17.01 4.97 24.72
N ASN A 167 -17.95 5.29 23.84
CA ASN A 167 -18.18 6.67 23.38
C ASN A 167 -18.63 7.58 24.53
N ARG A 168 -19.62 7.15 25.33
CA ARG A 168 -20.14 7.93 26.47
C ARG A 168 -19.09 8.15 27.56
N ASN A 169 -18.24 7.14 27.80
CA ASN A 169 -17.25 7.17 28.88
C ASN A 169 -15.85 7.62 28.42
N LEU A 170 -15.67 8.02 27.15
CA LEU A 170 -14.35 8.22 26.54
C LEU A 170 -13.42 9.15 27.34
N GLU A 171 -13.96 10.24 27.87
CA GLU A 171 -13.18 11.23 28.63
C GLU A 171 -12.58 10.65 29.91
N SER A 172 -13.31 9.74 30.57
CA SER A 172 -12.92 9.11 31.83
C SER A 172 -11.85 8.01 31.67
N ILE A 173 -11.70 7.46 30.46
CA ILE A 173 -10.78 6.35 30.21
C ILE A 173 -9.32 6.83 30.34
N GLN A 174 -8.53 6.14 31.18
CA GLN A 174 -7.09 6.38 31.34
C GLN A 174 -6.24 5.16 30.92
N ASP A 175 -6.79 3.96 31.01
CA ASP A 175 -6.07 2.74 30.63
C ASP A 175 -6.02 2.57 29.10
N LEU A 176 -4.92 3.02 28.51
CA LEU A 176 -4.70 2.93 27.08
C LEU A 176 -4.55 1.48 26.59
N ARG A 177 -4.10 0.55 27.44
CA ARG A 177 -3.98 -0.86 27.05
C ARG A 177 -5.36 -1.45 26.77
N SER A 178 -6.32 -1.23 27.66
CA SER A 178 -7.71 -1.68 27.50
C SER A 178 -8.40 -0.94 26.35
N LEU A 179 -8.20 0.37 26.26
CA LEU A 179 -8.73 1.18 25.15
C LEU A 179 -8.25 0.69 23.79
N SER A 180 -6.96 0.35 23.64
CA SER A 180 -6.40 -0.14 22.37
C SER A 180 -7.03 -1.46 21.88
N VAL A 181 -7.50 -2.31 22.81
CA VAL A 181 -8.24 -3.53 22.46
C VAL A 181 -9.61 -3.17 21.93
N LEU A 182 -10.34 -2.34 22.67
CA LEU A 182 -11.68 -1.90 22.31
C LEU A 182 -11.68 -1.20 20.96
N MET A 183 -10.75 -0.27 20.73
CA MET A 183 -10.57 0.44 19.46
C MET A 183 -10.52 -0.53 18.27
N VAL A 184 -9.68 -1.57 18.33
CA VAL A 184 -9.56 -2.56 17.26
C VAL A 184 -10.88 -3.31 17.06
N ASN A 185 -11.51 -3.74 18.16
CA ASN A 185 -12.71 -4.59 18.13
C ASN A 185 -13.96 -3.84 17.63
N ILE A 186 -14.11 -2.55 17.98
CA ILE A 186 -15.27 -1.73 17.58
C ILE A 186 -15.07 -1.01 16.24
N SER A 187 -13.87 -1.08 15.65
CA SER A 187 -13.46 -0.24 14.50
C SER A 187 -14.40 -0.25 13.29
N SER A 188 -15.15 -1.33 13.08
CA SER A 188 -16.08 -1.49 11.96
C SER A 188 -17.48 -0.92 12.21
N LEU A 189 -17.81 -0.52 13.44
CA LEU A 189 -19.13 -0.06 13.86
C LEU A 189 -19.19 1.45 14.17
N ILE A 190 -18.04 2.10 14.28
CA ILE A 190 -17.93 3.47 14.78
C ILE A 190 -18.00 4.52 13.67
N SER A 191 -18.67 5.64 13.98
CA SER A 191 -18.76 6.80 13.08
C SER A 191 -17.43 7.54 12.96
N GLN A 192 -17.25 8.31 11.88
CA GLN A 192 -16.03 9.11 11.65
C GLN A 192 -15.75 10.07 12.82
N ARG A 193 -16.78 10.74 13.36
CA ARG A 193 -16.63 11.63 14.52
C ARG A 193 -16.07 10.89 15.73
N PHE A 194 -16.55 9.68 15.99
CA PHE A 194 -16.06 8.88 17.11
C PHE A 194 -14.64 8.35 16.85
N GLN A 195 -14.31 8.01 15.60
CA GLN A 195 -12.92 7.67 15.21
C GLN A 195 -11.95 8.81 15.53
N GLU A 196 -12.31 10.05 15.19
CA GLU A 196 -11.50 11.24 15.49
C GLU A 196 -11.31 11.44 17.00
N GLN A 197 -12.39 11.32 17.78
CA GLN A 197 -12.32 11.42 19.24
C GLN A 197 -11.42 10.34 19.85
N LEU A 198 -11.48 9.10 19.36
CA LEU A 198 -10.62 8.01 19.81
C LEU A 198 -9.15 8.25 19.47
N VAL A 199 -8.85 8.77 18.26
CA VAL A 199 -7.48 9.12 17.86
C VAL A 199 -6.92 10.21 18.76
N ASN A 200 -7.67 11.30 18.98
CA ASN A 200 -7.22 12.41 19.82
C ASN A 200 -7.03 11.98 21.28
N LYS A 201 -7.96 11.20 21.84
CA LYS A 201 -7.83 10.65 23.19
C LYS A 201 -6.62 9.72 23.31
N THR A 202 -6.38 8.90 22.29
CA THR A 202 -5.23 7.98 22.26
C THR A 202 -3.93 8.75 22.23
N GLU A 203 -3.83 9.82 21.44
CA GLU A 203 -2.65 10.68 21.41
C GLU A 203 -2.35 11.30 22.77
N LEU A 204 -3.37 11.88 23.43
CA LEU A 204 -3.23 12.44 24.78
C LEU A 204 -2.73 11.40 25.79
N LEU A 205 -3.28 10.17 25.75
CA LEU A 205 -2.86 9.11 26.66
C LEU A 205 -1.49 8.52 26.30
N PHE A 206 -1.08 8.60 25.03
CA PHE A 206 0.15 7.97 24.55
C PHE A 206 1.40 8.45 25.29
N ASP A 207 1.42 9.71 25.74
CA ASP A 207 2.56 10.31 26.45
C ASP A 207 2.86 9.61 27.80
N THR A 208 1.94 8.78 28.29
CA THR A 208 2.09 8.00 29.54
C THR A 208 2.47 6.53 29.30
N ILE A 209 2.65 6.10 28.05
CA ILE A 209 2.97 4.71 27.73
C ILE A 209 4.36 4.32 28.23
N ASP A 210 4.43 3.22 28.97
CA ASP A 210 5.68 2.50 29.19
C ASP A 210 6.23 1.98 27.85
N PRO A 211 7.46 2.34 27.46
CA PRO A 211 8.11 1.86 26.24
C PRO A 211 8.08 0.33 26.06
N SER A 212 7.92 -0.46 27.13
CA SER A 212 7.79 -1.93 27.03
C SER A 212 6.48 -2.41 26.40
N GLN A 213 5.44 -1.55 26.28
CA GLN A 213 4.11 -1.93 25.82
C GLN A 213 3.95 -1.99 24.29
N VAL A 214 4.79 -2.79 23.64
CA VAL A 214 4.83 -2.94 22.17
C VAL A 214 3.48 -3.39 21.59
N ASN A 215 2.73 -4.22 22.32
CA ASN A 215 1.42 -4.70 21.90
C ASN A 215 0.36 -3.60 21.80
N THR A 216 0.40 -2.62 22.71
CA THR A 216 -0.51 -1.47 22.70
C THR A 216 -0.25 -0.63 21.46
N ALA A 217 1.02 -0.28 21.19
CA ALA A 217 1.41 0.44 19.99
C ALA A 217 0.98 -0.30 18.70
N ARG A 218 1.20 -1.62 18.61
CA ARG A 218 0.76 -2.43 17.45
C ARG A 218 -0.76 -2.39 17.25
N ARG A 219 -1.56 -2.45 18.33
CA ARG A 219 -3.03 -2.36 18.25
C ARG A 219 -3.49 -0.98 17.79
N ILE A 220 -2.82 0.10 18.21
CA ILE A 220 -3.11 1.45 17.73
C ILE A 220 -2.88 1.54 16.21
N VAL A 221 -1.74 1.02 15.72
CA VAL A 221 -1.48 0.96 14.26
C VAL A 221 -2.53 0.09 13.54
N GLN A 222 -2.92 -1.05 14.12
CA GLN A 222 -3.99 -1.89 13.58
C GLN A 222 -5.34 -1.16 13.50
N PHE A 223 -5.68 -0.38 14.53
CA PHE A 223 -6.89 0.44 14.55
C PHE A 223 -6.86 1.46 13.41
N LEU A 224 -5.77 2.24 13.29
CA LEU A 224 -5.57 3.21 12.21
C LEU A 224 -5.74 2.56 10.83
N ARG A 225 -5.20 1.35 10.64
CA ARG A 225 -5.40 0.55 9.43
C ARG A 225 -6.87 0.19 9.21
N ASN A 226 -7.58 -0.22 10.25
CA ASN A 226 -8.99 -0.63 10.14
C ASN A 226 -9.90 0.54 9.75
N ILE A 227 -9.67 1.73 10.34
CA ILE A 227 -10.41 2.96 10.00
C ILE A 227 -9.86 3.64 8.74
N LYS A 228 -8.80 3.08 8.12
CA LYS A 228 -8.14 3.56 6.90
C LYS A 228 -7.63 5.02 7.02
N TYR A 229 -7.18 5.41 8.20
CA TYR A 229 -6.71 6.76 8.51
C TYR A 229 -5.23 6.75 8.91
N SER A 230 -4.39 7.38 8.09
CA SER A 230 -2.94 7.46 8.33
C SER A 230 -2.60 8.66 9.23
N TYR A 231 -2.94 8.56 10.52
CA TYR A 231 -2.61 9.60 11.50
C TYR A 231 -1.14 9.54 11.91
N TYR A 232 -0.31 10.32 11.22
CA TYR A 232 1.14 10.31 11.37
C TYR A 232 1.66 10.53 12.82
N PRO A 233 1.11 11.44 13.65
CA PRO A 233 1.63 11.65 15.01
C PRO A 233 1.64 10.36 15.85
N LEU A 234 0.53 9.61 15.83
CA LEU A 234 0.47 8.31 16.51
C LEU A 234 1.36 7.25 15.84
N LEU A 235 1.46 7.25 14.51
CA LEU A 235 2.33 6.31 13.80
C LEU A 235 3.81 6.52 14.15
N GLU A 236 4.26 7.77 14.26
CA GLU A 236 5.63 8.10 14.68
C GLU A 236 5.91 7.68 16.12
N ARG A 237 4.99 7.97 17.05
CA ARG A 237 5.12 7.55 18.45
C ARG A 237 5.14 6.03 18.60
N CYS A 238 4.25 5.32 17.90
CA CYS A 238 4.27 3.85 17.80
C CYS A 238 5.59 3.33 17.22
N ASN A 239 6.11 3.99 16.17
CA ASN A 239 7.36 3.61 15.54
C ASN A 239 8.55 3.72 16.49
N GLN A 240 8.58 4.75 17.34
CA GLN A 240 9.61 4.89 18.39
C GLN A 240 9.57 3.72 19.37
N VAL A 241 8.38 3.33 19.84
CA VAL A 241 8.21 2.15 20.72
C VAL A 241 8.75 0.89 20.04
N PHE A 242 8.48 0.67 18.75
CA PHE A 242 8.99 -0.50 18.03
C PHE A 242 10.52 -0.47 17.89
N LEU A 243 11.10 0.69 17.55
CA LEU A 243 12.54 0.86 17.42
C LEU A 243 13.27 0.60 18.75
N SER A 244 12.74 1.09 19.87
CA SER A 244 13.32 0.89 21.20
C SER A 244 13.32 -0.58 21.64
N ASN A 245 12.40 -1.40 21.12
CA ASN A 245 12.25 -2.81 21.52
C ASN A 245 12.72 -3.81 20.45
N MET A 246 13.42 -3.34 19.42
CA MET A 246 13.65 -4.12 18.21
C MET A 246 14.31 -5.49 18.43
N ASN A 247 15.25 -5.57 19.37
CA ASN A 247 15.97 -6.81 19.67
C ASN A 247 15.05 -7.88 20.30
N HIS A 248 13.94 -7.48 20.91
CA HIS A 248 12.98 -8.36 21.57
C HIS A 248 11.81 -8.75 20.67
N LEU A 249 11.68 -8.13 19.49
CA LEU A 249 10.62 -8.46 18.55
C LEU A 249 10.93 -9.76 17.82
N ASP A 250 9.94 -10.65 17.79
CA ASP A 250 9.99 -11.88 17.01
C ASP A 250 9.61 -11.64 15.55
N LEU A 251 9.78 -12.68 14.73
CA LEU A 251 9.48 -12.67 13.31
C LEU A 251 8.01 -12.30 13.02
N ASP A 252 7.07 -12.90 13.76
CA ASP A 252 5.64 -12.69 13.54
C ASP A 252 5.24 -11.23 13.86
N PHE A 253 5.86 -10.63 14.87
CA PHE A 253 5.63 -9.25 15.26
C PHE A 253 6.17 -8.26 14.21
N ILE A 254 7.41 -8.45 13.77
CA ILE A 254 8.03 -7.60 12.73
C ILE A 254 7.22 -7.68 11.43
N SER A 255 6.84 -8.89 11.01
CA SER A 255 6.03 -9.11 9.80
C SER A 255 4.69 -8.39 9.87
N LYS A 256 4.01 -8.42 11.03
CA LYS A 256 2.75 -7.69 11.24
C LYS A 256 2.94 -6.18 11.12
N ILE A 257 4.00 -5.61 11.70
CA ILE A 257 4.27 -4.16 11.58
C ILE A 257 4.52 -3.77 10.12
N LEU A 258 5.36 -4.53 9.40
CA LEU A 258 5.65 -4.25 7.99
C LEU A 258 4.37 -4.25 7.14
N SER A 259 3.50 -5.25 7.34
CA SER A 259 2.20 -5.32 6.66
C SER A 259 1.29 -4.13 6.99
N LEU A 260 1.23 -3.74 8.27
CA LEU A 260 0.45 -2.59 8.73
C LEU A 260 0.96 -1.28 8.12
N TYR A 261 2.27 -1.05 8.15
CA TYR A 261 2.91 0.14 7.57
C TYR A 261 2.68 0.23 6.07
N HIS A 262 2.83 -0.89 5.36
CA HIS A 262 2.53 -0.97 3.93
C HIS A 262 1.06 -0.58 3.64
N SER A 263 0.10 -1.11 4.42
CA SER A 263 -1.33 -0.81 4.23
C SER A 263 -1.71 0.66 4.48
N LEU A 264 -1.00 1.31 5.41
CA LEU A 264 -1.18 2.72 5.78
C LEU A 264 -0.35 3.67 4.91
N GLN A 265 0.46 3.15 4.00
CA GLN A 265 1.44 3.91 3.22
C GLN A 265 2.39 4.73 4.11
N PHE A 266 2.66 4.23 5.31
CA PHE A 266 3.60 4.83 6.25
C PHE A 266 4.99 4.24 6.02
N TYR A 267 5.94 5.06 5.58
CA TYR A 267 7.31 4.65 5.35
C TYR A 267 8.23 5.26 6.40
N ASN A 268 8.99 4.41 7.10
CA ASN A 268 10.02 4.84 8.03
C ASN A 268 11.32 4.09 7.75
N PHE A 269 12.33 4.81 7.23
CA PHE A 269 13.60 4.21 6.83
C PHE A 269 14.36 3.56 7.99
N GLN A 270 14.31 4.17 9.18
CA GLN A 270 15.00 3.64 10.37
C GLN A 270 14.42 2.29 10.78
N PHE A 271 13.09 2.17 10.84
CA PHE A 271 12.43 0.91 11.14
C PHE A 271 12.74 -0.15 10.08
N PHE A 272 12.69 0.23 8.79
CA PHE A 272 13.08 -0.65 7.69
C PHE A 272 14.49 -1.23 7.86
N LEU A 273 15.48 -0.38 8.16
CA LEU A 273 16.87 -0.79 8.35
C LEU A 273 17.01 -1.78 9.51
N MET A 274 16.42 -1.43 10.65
CA MET A 274 16.49 -2.27 11.85
C MET A 274 15.74 -3.59 11.66
N ALA A 275 14.61 -3.59 10.92
CA ALA A 275 13.84 -4.79 10.60
C ALA A 275 14.62 -5.72 9.69
N LYS A 276 15.20 -5.17 8.62
CA LYS A 276 16.09 -5.92 7.73
C LYS A 276 17.23 -6.56 8.53
N LYS A 277 17.97 -5.78 9.33
CA LYS A 277 19.08 -6.29 10.14
C LYS A 277 18.64 -7.43 11.06
N ARG A 278 17.58 -7.21 11.84
CA ARG A 278 17.07 -8.19 12.79
C ARG A 278 16.61 -9.49 12.11
N LEU A 279 15.90 -9.38 10.99
CA LEU A 279 15.47 -10.55 10.20
C LEU A 279 16.66 -11.29 9.56
N THR A 280 17.67 -10.57 9.07
CA THR A 280 18.90 -11.19 8.54
C THR A 280 19.66 -11.98 9.62
N GLU A 281 19.73 -11.48 10.85
CA GLU A 281 20.31 -12.18 12.01
C GLU A 281 19.54 -13.47 12.36
N MET A 282 18.25 -13.55 12.03
CA MET A 282 17.42 -14.73 12.29
C MET A 282 17.53 -15.83 11.22
N ILE A 283 18.15 -15.57 10.06
CA ILE A 283 18.32 -16.57 8.98
C ILE A 283 18.89 -17.91 9.49
N PRO A 284 19.98 -17.96 10.28
CA PRO A 284 20.54 -19.23 10.75
C PRO A 284 19.73 -19.90 11.87
N LEU A 285 18.67 -19.26 12.39
CA LEU A 285 17.90 -19.78 13.53
C LEU A 285 16.69 -20.63 13.09
N PHE A 286 16.39 -20.68 11.79
CA PHE A 286 15.18 -21.31 11.26
C PHE A 286 15.51 -22.50 10.38
N ASP A 287 15.58 -23.68 11.00
CA ASP A 287 15.80 -24.97 10.32
C ASP A 287 14.49 -25.64 9.88
N HIS A 288 13.34 -25.17 10.37
CA HIS A 288 12.03 -25.73 10.01
C HIS A 288 11.37 -24.96 8.86
N PRO A 289 10.85 -25.63 7.80
CA PRO A 289 10.32 -24.98 6.60
C PRO A 289 9.26 -23.92 6.90
N ALA A 290 8.33 -24.21 7.81
CA ALA A 290 7.25 -23.28 8.18
C ALA A 290 7.75 -21.92 8.68
N ASN A 291 8.79 -21.90 9.53
CA ASN A 291 9.32 -20.67 10.09
C ASN A 291 10.21 -19.95 9.07
N PHE A 292 10.94 -20.71 8.25
CA PHE A 292 11.76 -20.14 7.18
C PHE A 292 10.91 -19.46 6.11
N VAL A 293 9.74 -20.01 5.76
CA VAL A 293 8.81 -19.37 4.81
C VAL A 293 8.30 -18.03 5.34
N LYS A 294 7.94 -17.96 6.63
CA LYS A 294 7.57 -16.68 7.26
C LYS A 294 8.71 -15.66 7.18
N LEU A 295 9.95 -16.11 7.40
CA LEU A 295 11.14 -15.25 7.30
C LEU A 295 11.34 -14.77 5.86
N LEU A 296 11.19 -15.65 4.88
CA LEU A 296 11.31 -15.32 3.46
C LEU A 296 10.30 -14.24 3.05
N VAL A 297 9.04 -14.38 3.46
CA VAL A 297 7.98 -13.40 3.18
C VAL A 297 8.31 -12.04 3.80
N ALA A 298 8.82 -12.01 5.03
CA ALA A 298 9.13 -10.77 5.72
C ALA A 298 10.41 -10.08 5.21
N LEU A 299 11.48 -10.85 4.99
CA LEU A 299 12.81 -10.35 4.64
C LEU A 299 13.00 -10.20 3.13
N GLY A 300 12.40 -11.07 2.31
CA GLY A 300 12.58 -11.10 0.85
C GLY A 300 12.40 -9.74 0.18
N PRO A 301 11.29 -9.01 0.45
CA PRO A 301 11.06 -7.67 -0.12
C PRO A 301 12.09 -6.63 0.33
N LEU A 302 12.74 -6.83 1.48
CA LEU A 302 13.74 -5.92 2.09
C LEU A 302 15.18 -6.32 1.74
N ALA A 303 15.39 -7.52 1.22
CA ALA A 303 16.70 -8.14 1.04
C ALA A 303 17.50 -7.50 -0.10
N GLY A 304 18.82 -7.35 0.11
CA GLY A 304 19.75 -7.01 -0.96
C GLY A 304 20.04 -8.22 -1.86
N PRO A 305 20.80 -8.05 -2.96
CA PRO A 305 21.07 -9.13 -3.91
C PRO A 305 21.66 -10.40 -3.27
N GLN A 306 22.63 -10.23 -2.36
CA GLN A 306 23.30 -11.35 -1.69
C GLN A 306 22.37 -12.10 -0.74
N GLU A 307 21.57 -11.36 0.06
CA GLU A 307 20.61 -11.99 0.97
C GLU A 307 19.49 -12.68 0.19
N LYS A 308 19.03 -12.11 -0.93
CA LYS A 308 18.06 -12.75 -1.83
C LYS A 308 18.61 -14.08 -2.36
N ASP A 309 19.86 -14.14 -2.78
CA ASP A 309 20.48 -15.39 -3.26
C ASP A 309 20.57 -16.45 -2.17
N ARG A 310 20.97 -16.06 -0.95
CA ARG A 310 20.99 -16.96 0.21
C ARG A 310 19.59 -17.52 0.53
N LEU A 311 18.59 -16.65 0.60
CA LEU A 311 17.20 -17.03 0.88
C LEU A 311 16.67 -18.04 -0.15
N LYS A 312 16.93 -17.79 -1.45
CA LYS A 312 16.52 -18.68 -2.55
C LYS A 312 17.21 -20.04 -2.46
N SER A 313 18.50 -20.09 -2.17
CA SER A 313 19.22 -21.36 -2.03
C SER A 313 18.70 -22.18 -0.85
N THR A 314 18.43 -21.54 0.30
CA THR A 314 17.90 -22.25 1.48
C THR A 314 16.49 -22.77 1.26
N ILE A 315 15.56 -21.97 0.73
CA ILE A 315 14.19 -22.47 0.48
C ILE A 315 14.15 -23.57 -0.58
N LEU A 316 15.06 -23.56 -1.54
CA LEU A 316 15.18 -24.61 -2.54
C LEU A 316 15.52 -25.96 -1.90
N LEU A 317 16.42 -25.99 -0.91
CA LEU A 317 16.79 -27.20 -0.16
C LEU A 317 15.61 -27.76 0.64
N MET A 318 14.76 -26.90 1.17
CA MET A 318 13.61 -27.26 2.01
C MET A 318 12.32 -27.48 1.21
N SER A 319 12.38 -27.33 -0.12
CA SER A 319 11.18 -27.24 -0.96
C SER A 319 10.30 -28.50 -0.95
N GLU A 320 10.87 -29.67 -0.65
CA GLU A 320 10.14 -30.94 -0.63
C GLU A 320 9.23 -31.11 0.59
N GLU A 321 9.51 -30.38 1.67
CA GLU A 321 8.76 -30.43 2.93
C GLU A 321 7.64 -29.38 3.01
N LEU A 322 7.49 -28.55 1.96
CA LEU A 322 6.54 -27.45 1.96
C LEU A 322 5.10 -27.95 1.78
N THR A 323 4.22 -27.46 2.65
CA THR A 323 2.77 -27.55 2.44
C THR A 323 2.32 -26.70 1.25
N SER A 324 1.11 -26.95 0.75
CA SER A 324 0.49 -26.16 -0.33
C SER A 324 0.46 -24.66 0.02
N GLN A 325 -0.01 -24.31 1.21
CA GLN A 325 -0.09 -22.91 1.69
C GLN A 325 1.28 -22.24 1.84
N GLN A 326 2.28 -22.98 2.28
CA GLN A 326 3.66 -22.48 2.35
C GLN A 326 4.26 -22.26 0.96
N ALA A 327 4.00 -23.15 0.01
CA ALA A 327 4.43 -22.99 -1.38
C ALA A 327 3.81 -21.74 -2.03
N LEU A 328 2.54 -21.45 -1.74
CA LEU A 328 1.88 -20.22 -2.21
C LEU A 328 2.59 -18.98 -1.64
N ALA A 329 2.82 -18.95 -0.32
CA ALA A 329 3.52 -17.84 0.33
C ALA A 329 4.94 -17.61 -0.20
N VAL A 330 5.69 -18.70 -0.49
CA VAL A 330 7.01 -18.60 -1.14
C VAL A 330 6.90 -17.98 -2.52
N MET A 331 5.91 -18.38 -3.30
CA MET A 331 5.73 -17.88 -4.66
C MET A 331 5.45 -16.37 -4.69
N GLU A 332 4.60 -15.90 -3.78
CA GLU A 332 4.28 -14.47 -3.64
C GLU A 332 5.49 -13.66 -3.18
N ALA A 333 6.26 -14.20 -2.22
CA ALA A 333 7.52 -13.58 -1.81
C ALA A 333 8.51 -13.46 -2.99
N MET A 334 8.54 -14.45 -3.90
CA MET A 334 9.37 -14.37 -5.10
C MET A 334 8.94 -13.28 -6.09
N GLU A 335 7.63 -13.02 -6.22
CA GLU A 335 7.09 -11.91 -7.01
C GLU A 335 7.51 -10.57 -6.39
N GLU A 336 7.32 -10.36 -5.09
CA GLU A 336 7.74 -9.13 -4.40
C GLU A 336 9.26 -8.92 -4.44
N MET A 337 10.03 -10.02 -4.45
CA MET A 337 11.48 -10.00 -4.63
C MET A 337 11.93 -9.66 -6.06
N GLU A 338 11.01 -9.60 -7.03
CA GLU A 338 11.27 -9.53 -8.48
C GLU A 338 12.24 -10.65 -8.95
N SER A 339 12.16 -11.83 -8.33
CA SER A 339 13.14 -12.90 -8.50
C SER A 339 12.70 -13.95 -9.52
N ARG A 340 13.36 -13.96 -10.68
CA ARG A 340 13.09 -14.90 -11.79
C ARG A 340 13.93 -16.18 -11.74
N ASN A 341 14.09 -16.79 -10.56
CA ASN A 341 14.81 -18.06 -10.43
C ASN A 341 13.97 -19.20 -11.03
N SER A 342 14.29 -19.59 -12.28
CA SER A 342 13.50 -20.56 -13.05
C SER A 342 13.39 -21.94 -12.40
N HIS A 343 14.43 -22.38 -11.68
CA HIS A 343 14.44 -23.69 -11.03
C HIS A 343 13.51 -23.71 -9.81
N LEU A 344 13.62 -22.69 -8.95
CA LEU A 344 12.74 -22.56 -7.79
C LEU A 344 11.27 -22.36 -8.21
N ILE A 345 11.01 -21.52 -9.23
CA ILE A 345 9.66 -21.33 -9.78
C ILE A 345 9.06 -22.67 -10.22
N LYS A 346 9.80 -23.49 -10.98
CA LYS A 346 9.32 -24.80 -11.44
C LYS A 346 9.02 -25.75 -10.28
N LYS A 347 9.89 -25.80 -9.26
CA LYS A 347 9.72 -26.67 -8.09
C LYS A 347 8.49 -26.26 -7.27
N ILE A 348 8.36 -24.98 -6.92
CA ILE A 348 7.21 -24.48 -6.14
C ILE A 348 5.92 -24.60 -6.94
N ALA A 349 5.92 -24.26 -8.23
CA ALA A 349 4.76 -24.46 -9.10
C ALA A 349 4.31 -25.93 -9.10
N SER A 350 5.24 -26.90 -9.17
CA SER A 350 4.89 -28.33 -9.13
C SER A 350 4.17 -28.75 -7.85
N ILE A 351 4.47 -28.13 -6.70
CA ILE A 351 3.79 -28.37 -5.42
C ILE A 351 2.38 -27.80 -5.47
N LEU A 352 2.21 -26.58 -6.00
CA LEU A 352 0.88 -26.00 -6.21
C LEU A 352 0.02 -26.84 -7.17
N CYS A 353 0.61 -27.37 -8.25
CA CYS A 353 -0.10 -28.23 -9.21
C CYS A 353 -0.74 -29.46 -8.54
N LYS A 354 -0.03 -30.08 -7.59
CA LYS A 354 -0.48 -31.30 -6.89
C LYS A 354 -1.70 -31.06 -6.01
N HIS A 355 -1.82 -29.86 -5.45
CA HIS A 355 -2.87 -29.50 -4.50
C HIS A 355 -3.83 -28.43 -5.04
N LEU A 356 -3.90 -28.28 -6.36
CA LEU A 356 -4.66 -27.18 -6.99
C LEU A 356 -6.14 -27.18 -6.57
N ASP A 357 -6.71 -28.37 -6.40
CA ASP A 357 -8.12 -28.59 -6.07
C ASP A 357 -8.48 -28.14 -4.64
N ASN A 358 -7.48 -27.93 -3.77
CA ASN A 358 -7.67 -27.53 -2.37
C ASN A 358 -7.75 -26.00 -2.20
N TYR A 359 -7.46 -25.22 -3.24
CA TYR A 359 -7.44 -23.76 -3.15
C TYR A 359 -8.80 -23.14 -3.43
N LYS A 360 -9.09 -22.07 -2.70
CA LYS A 360 -10.27 -21.23 -2.91
C LYS A 360 -10.07 -20.34 -4.14
N PRO A 361 -11.16 -19.84 -4.77
CA PRO A 361 -11.08 -18.95 -5.93
C PRO A 361 -10.14 -17.74 -5.79
N VAL A 362 -10.13 -17.09 -4.62
CA VAL A 362 -9.22 -15.97 -4.32
C VAL A 362 -7.75 -16.39 -4.40
N GLU A 363 -7.42 -17.57 -3.88
CA GLU A 363 -6.07 -18.13 -3.90
C GLU A 363 -5.68 -18.55 -5.33
N LEU A 364 -6.60 -19.13 -6.09
CA LEU A 364 -6.38 -19.47 -7.50
C LEU A 364 -6.09 -18.24 -8.37
N LEU A 365 -6.77 -17.12 -8.14
CA LEU A 365 -6.46 -15.85 -8.80
C LEU A 365 -5.03 -15.40 -8.47
N ARG A 366 -4.64 -15.41 -7.19
CA ARG A 366 -3.28 -15.04 -6.74
C ARG A 366 -2.22 -15.93 -7.39
N ILE A 367 -2.42 -17.25 -7.40
CA ILE A 367 -1.55 -18.22 -8.09
C ILE A 367 -1.41 -17.85 -9.58
N THR A 368 -2.54 -17.55 -10.24
CA THR A 368 -2.55 -17.20 -11.68
C THR A 368 -1.74 -15.93 -11.93
N GLN A 369 -1.99 -14.86 -11.18
CA GLN A 369 -1.29 -13.58 -11.29
C GLN A 369 0.21 -13.74 -11.10
N THR A 370 0.61 -14.42 -10.02
CA THR A 370 2.00 -14.61 -9.63
C THR A 370 2.77 -15.41 -10.68
N LEU A 371 2.19 -16.50 -11.20
CA LEU A 371 2.84 -17.34 -12.21
C LEU A 371 3.04 -16.63 -13.55
N ILE A 372 2.10 -15.76 -13.93
CA ILE A 372 2.22 -14.95 -15.15
C ILE A 372 3.31 -13.89 -14.97
N PHE A 373 3.34 -13.22 -13.82
CA PHE A 373 4.38 -12.25 -13.49
C PHE A 373 5.78 -12.90 -13.51
N LEU A 374 5.91 -14.11 -12.96
CA LEU A 374 7.15 -14.88 -12.92
C LEU A 374 7.49 -15.58 -14.25
N HIS A 375 6.68 -15.40 -15.30
CA HIS A 375 6.85 -16.01 -16.63
C HIS A 375 6.92 -17.55 -16.61
N PHE A 376 6.16 -18.20 -15.74
CA PHE A 376 6.05 -19.65 -15.72
C PHE A 376 5.32 -20.17 -16.96
N GLN A 377 5.84 -21.23 -17.56
CA GLN A 377 5.31 -21.84 -18.78
C GLN A 377 5.03 -23.32 -18.54
N SER A 378 3.76 -23.70 -18.45
CA SER A 378 3.32 -25.10 -18.43
C SER A 378 1.91 -25.21 -19.00
N LYS A 379 1.77 -25.85 -20.17
CA LYS A 379 0.48 -26.01 -20.84
C LYS A 379 -0.48 -26.83 -19.98
N ASP A 380 -0.03 -27.96 -19.46
CA ASP A 380 -0.84 -28.89 -18.67
C ASP A 380 -1.37 -28.24 -17.39
N PHE A 381 -0.54 -27.43 -16.73
CA PHE A 381 -0.96 -26.68 -15.55
C PHE A 381 -2.09 -25.69 -15.87
N PHE A 382 -1.93 -24.89 -16.93
CA PHE A 382 -2.95 -23.91 -17.30
C PHE A 382 -4.25 -24.55 -17.79
N VAL A 383 -4.19 -25.76 -18.37
CA VAL A 383 -5.39 -26.55 -18.71
C VAL A 383 -6.12 -26.99 -17.43
N LYS A 384 -5.42 -27.63 -16.48
CA LYS A 384 -6.03 -28.05 -15.21
C LYS A 384 -6.61 -26.87 -14.44
N LEU A 385 -5.88 -25.76 -14.37
CA LEU A 385 -6.34 -24.53 -13.71
C LEU A 385 -7.59 -23.95 -14.39
N ARG A 386 -7.65 -23.96 -15.73
CA ARG A 386 -8.84 -23.52 -16.47
C ARG A 386 -10.06 -24.37 -16.14
N GLU A 387 -9.93 -25.70 -16.13
CA GLU A 387 -11.03 -26.61 -15.81
C GLU A 387 -11.57 -26.37 -14.41
N LEU A 388 -10.68 -26.17 -13.43
CA LEU A 388 -11.03 -25.88 -12.05
C LEU A 388 -11.72 -24.51 -11.90
N LEU A 389 -11.20 -23.46 -12.54
CA LEU A 389 -11.83 -22.14 -12.51
C LEU A 389 -13.22 -22.16 -13.15
N ILE A 390 -13.41 -22.93 -14.24
CA ILE A 390 -14.72 -23.11 -14.88
C ILE A 390 -15.67 -23.90 -13.97
N SER A 391 -15.19 -24.91 -13.25
CA SER A 391 -16.05 -25.68 -12.34
C SER A 391 -16.57 -24.82 -11.18
N TYR A 392 -15.71 -23.99 -10.58
CA TYR A 392 -16.13 -23.01 -9.57
C TYR A 392 -17.09 -21.96 -10.14
N LEU A 393 -16.82 -21.45 -11.34
CA LEU A 393 -17.65 -20.43 -11.97
C LEU A 393 -19.07 -20.92 -12.24
N LYS A 394 -19.25 -22.21 -12.57
CA LYS A 394 -20.57 -22.82 -12.78
C LYS A 394 -21.44 -22.86 -11.52
N VAL A 395 -20.83 -22.94 -10.34
CA VAL A 395 -21.55 -23.06 -9.06
C VAL A 395 -21.68 -21.71 -8.35
N SER A 396 -20.78 -20.77 -8.61
CA SER A 396 -20.78 -19.48 -7.95
C SER A 396 -21.96 -18.60 -8.37
N VAL A 397 -22.62 -18.04 -7.35
CA VAL A 397 -23.72 -17.06 -7.47
C VAL A 397 -23.33 -15.69 -6.91
N VAL A 398 -22.14 -15.57 -6.31
CA VAL A 398 -21.69 -14.35 -5.64
C VAL A 398 -20.97 -13.45 -6.65
N PRO A 399 -21.45 -12.21 -6.89
CA PRO A 399 -20.89 -11.34 -7.92
C PRO A 399 -19.37 -11.14 -7.85
N SER A 400 -18.84 -10.90 -6.65
CA SER A 400 -17.40 -10.70 -6.43
C SER A 400 -16.58 -11.96 -6.70
N GLU A 401 -17.11 -13.15 -6.37
CA GLU A 401 -16.43 -14.42 -6.67
C GLU A 401 -16.43 -14.71 -8.17
N ILE A 402 -17.54 -14.44 -8.85
CA ILE A 402 -17.66 -14.52 -10.31
C ILE A 402 -16.66 -13.57 -10.97
N ALA A 403 -16.54 -12.32 -10.50
CA ALA A 403 -15.57 -11.34 -11.00
C ALA A 403 -14.13 -11.85 -10.87
N LEU A 404 -13.75 -12.38 -9.70
CA LEU A 404 -12.42 -12.96 -9.46
C LEU A 404 -12.13 -14.15 -10.38
N LEU A 405 -13.09 -15.06 -10.55
CA LEU A 405 -12.95 -16.25 -11.40
C LEU A 405 -12.83 -15.87 -12.88
N VAL A 406 -13.64 -14.94 -13.35
CA VAL A 406 -13.57 -14.41 -14.73
C VAL A 406 -12.23 -13.69 -14.94
N CYS A 407 -11.76 -12.94 -13.95
CA CYS A 407 -10.45 -12.29 -13.97
C CYS A 407 -9.32 -13.31 -14.11
N ALA A 408 -9.32 -14.37 -13.30
CA ALA A 408 -8.33 -15.44 -13.39
C ALA A 408 -8.37 -16.14 -14.76
N LEU A 409 -9.55 -16.48 -15.27
CA LEU A 409 -9.72 -17.10 -16.60
C LEU A 409 -9.20 -16.22 -17.74
N SER A 410 -9.38 -14.90 -17.66
CA SER A 410 -8.90 -13.93 -18.66
C SER A 410 -7.37 -13.78 -18.69
N MET A 411 -6.70 -14.20 -17.62
CA MET A 411 -5.24 -14.13 -17.52
C MET A 411 -4.56 -15.39 -18.11
N LEU A 412 -5.29 -16.50 -18.22
CA LEU A 412 -4.75 -17.75 -18.76
C LEU A 412 -4.47 -17.64 -20.28
N PRO A 413 -3.51 -18.42 -20.82
CA PRO A 413 -3.29 -18.51 -22.26
C PRO A 413 -4.58 -18.87 -23.00
N SER A 414 -4.89 -18.20 -24.12
CA SER A 414 -6.19 -18.26 -24.84
C SER A 414 -7.39 -17.81 -24.00
N PRO A 415 -7.47 -16.53 -23.61
CA PRO A 415 -8.60 -16.01 -22.85
C PRO A 415 -9.85 -15.94 -23.72
N HIS A 416 -10.84 -16.80 -23.45
CA HIS A 416 -12.11 -16.81 -24.16
C HIS A 416 -13.29 -16.94 -23.19
N LEU A 417 -14.32 -16.14 -23.43
CA LEU A 417 -15.61 -16.14 -22.72
C LEU A 417 -16.70 -16.62 -23.67
N ASP A 418 -17.31 -17.75 -23.34
CA ASP A 418 -18.48 -18.25 -24.07
C ASP A 418 -19.76 -17.51 -23.71
N GLU A 419 -20.82 -17.80 -24.45
CA GLU A 419 -22.12 -17.15 -24.30
C GLU A 419 -22.78 -17.39 -22.93
N ALA A 420 -22.58 -18.58 -22.36
CA ALA A 420 -23.09 -18.90 -21.03
C ALA A 420 -22.45 -18.00 -19.96
N ARG A 421 -21.12 -17.82 -20.02
CA ARG A 421 -20.39 -16.94 -19.09
C ARG A 421 -20.72 -15.47 -19.29
N ILE A 422 -20.86 -15.00 -20.53
CA ILE A 422 -21.31 -13.63 -20.80
C ILE A 422 -22.69 -13.39 -20.17
N SER A 423 -23.63 -14.32 -20.36
CA SER A 423 -24.98 -14.23 -19.79
C SER A 423 -24.97 -14.24 -18.26
N GLN A 424 -24.07 -15.03 -17.65
CA GLN A 424 -23.89 -15.07 -16.19
C GLN A 424 -23.35 -13.72 -15.65
N ILE A 425 -22.38 -13.11 -16.33
CA ILE A 425 -21.88 -11.77 -15.98
C ILE A 425 -23.02 -10.75 -16.05
N GLU A 426 -23.79 -10.76 -17.15
CA GLU A 426 -24.92 -9.85 -17.34
C GLU A 426 -25.97 -9.94 -16.21
N ALA A 427 -26.22 -11.16 -15.71
CA ALA A 427 -27.20 -11.39 -14.64
C ALA A 427 -26.78 -10.78 -13.29
N VAL A 428 -25.47 -10.63 -13.03
CA VAL A 428 -24.95 -10.15 -11.75
C VAL A 428 -24.57 -8.66 -11.73
N LEU A 429 -24.49 -8.00 -12.90
CA LEU A 429 -24.09 -6.59 -13.01
C LEU A 429 -24.79 -5.62 -12.04
N PRO A 430 -26.12 -5.70 -11.81
CA PRO A 430 -26.81 -4.76 -10.93
C PRO A 430 -26.37 -4.85 -9.45
N GLN A 431 -25.79 -5.99 -9.04
CA GLN A 431 -25.38 -6.26 -7.67
C GLN A 431 -23.89 -5.95 -7.41
N CYS A 432 -23.12 -5.68 -8.48
CA CYS A 432 -21.68 -5.47 -8.43
C CYS A 432 -21.30 -4.11 -7.82
N ASP A 433 -20.18 -4.06 -7.11
CA ASP A 433 -19.50 -2.81 -6.78
C ASP A 433 -18.59 -2.33 -7.95
N LEU A 434 -17.99 -1.14 -7.84
CA LEU A 434 -17.11 -0.65 -8.92
C LEU A 434 -15.85 -1.52 -9.11
N SER A 435 -15.39 -2.24 -8.09
CA SER A 435 -14.23 -3.14 -8.19
C SER A 435 -14.58 -4.35 -9.03
N ASP A 436 -15.71 -4.98 -8.76
CA ASP A 436 -16.24 -6.12 -9.52
C ASP A 436 -16.44 -5.74 -11.00
N LEU A 437 -17.04 -4.56 -11.25
CA LEU A 437 -17.25 -4.06 -12.62
C LEU A 437 -15.93 -3.83 -13.36
N ASN A 438 -14.91 -3.29 -12.67
CA ASN A 438 -13.59 -3.07 -13.24
C ASN A 438 -12.87 -4.38 -13.57
N ASP A 439 -13.01 -5.40 -12.72
CA ASP A 439 -12.45 -6.74 -12.96
C ASP A 439 -13.13 -7.41 -14.17
N PHE A 440 -14.46 -7.32 -14.28
CA PHE A 440 -15.17 -7.79 -15.48
C PHE A 440 -14.72 -7.06 -16.73
N ALA A 441 -14.69 -5.73 -16.71
CA ALA A 441 -14.32 -4.96 -17.89
C ALA A 441 -12.88 -5.23 -18.34
N THR A 442 -11.93 -5.30 -17.40
CA THR A 442 -10.54 -5.66 -17.69
C THR A 442 -10.44 -7.06 -18.31
N SER A 443 -11.22 -8.01 -17.81
CA SER A 443 -11.27 -9.38 -18.33
C SER A 443 -11.84 -9.44 -19.75
N VAL A 444 -12.94 -8.74 -20.00
CA VAL A 444 -13.58 -8.68 -21.31
C VAL A 444 -12.68 -7.99 -22.33
N LEU A 445 -11.99 -6.91 -21.95
CA LEU A 445 -11.01 -6.25 -22.82
C LEU A 445 -9.86 -7.17 -23.23
N ARG A 446 -9.33 -8.00 -22.30
CA ARG A 446 -8.31 -9.00 -22.63
C ARG A 446 -8.82 -10.05 -23.62
N CYS A 447 -10.05 -10.52 -23.45
CA CYS A 447 -10.67 -11.47 -24.38
C CYS A 447 -10.84 -10.85 -25.78
N ILE A 448 -11.32 -9.61 -25.87
CA ILE A 448 -11.48 -8.90 -27.15
C ILE A 448 -10.13 -8.74 -27.87
N GLN A 449 -9.08 -8.36 -27.13
CA GLN A 449 -7.73 -8.21 -27.68
C GLN A 449 -7.20 -9.53 -28.25
N TYR A 450 -7.47 -10.65 -27.58
CA TYR A 450 -7.08 -11.98 -28.05
C TYR A 450 -7.89 -12.43 -29.27
N ASP A 451 -9.22 -12.29 -29.22
CA ASP A 451 -10.10 -12.70 -30.31
C ASP A 451 -9.78 -11.93 -31.61
N HIS A 452 -9.49 -10.62 -31.50
CA HIS A 452 -9.02 -9.81 -32.63
C HIS A 452 -7.68 -10.23 -33.21
N THR A 453 -6.77 -10.79 -32.39
CA THR A 453 -5.41 -11.15 -32.85
C THR A 453 -5.32 -12.56 -33.41
N TYR A 454 -6.22 -13.47 -33.04
CA TYR A 454 -6.07 -14.89 -33.35
C TYR A 454 -7.28 -15.57 -33.98
N LEU A 455 -8.50 -15.01 -33.89
CA LEU A 455 -9.72 -15.74 -34.26
C LEU A 455 -10.55 -15.09 -35.39
N ASP A 456 -10.15 -13.93 -35.91
CA ASP A 456 -10.91 -13.15 -36.92
C ASP A 456 -12.42 -13.04 -36.62
N SER A 457 -12.79 -13.13 -35.34
CA SER A 457 -14.17 -13.19 -34.90
C SER A 457 -14.69 -11.80 -34.56
N THR A 458 -15.91 -11.47 -35.00
CA THR A 458 -16.54 -10.17 -34.67
C THR A 458 -16.95 -10.14 -33.19
N PRO A 459 -16.34 -9.28 -32.33
CA PRO A 459 -16.54 -9.31 -30.88
C PRO A 459 -17.87 -8.67 -30.42
N GLY A 460 -18.92 -8.73 -31.25
CA GLY A 460 -20.14 -7.94 -31.07
C GLY A 460 -20.86 -8.17 -29.75
N LYS A 461 -20.81 -9.39 -29.18
CA LYS A 461 -21.40 -9.69 -27.86
C LYS A 461 -20.55 -9.14 -26.71
N GLN A 462 -19.22 -9.24 -26.78
CA GLN A 462 -18.33 -8.70 -25.75
C GLN A 462 -18.35 -7.16 -25.74
N LEU A 463 -18.47 -6.51 -26.89
CA LEU A 463 -18.68 -5.05 -26.96
C LEU A 463 -20.00 -4.63 -26.31
N LYS A 464 -21.09 -5.37 -26.54
CA LYS A 464 -22.38 -5.11 -25.87
C LYS A 464 -22.27 -5.26 -24.35
N LEU A 465 -21.52 -6.25 -23.88
CA LEU A 465 -21.25 -6.42 -22.45
C LEU A 465 -20.46 -5.23 -21.88
N LEU A 466 -19.43 -4.74 -22.59
CA LEU A 466 -18.71 -3.53 -22.16
C LEU A 466 -19.62 -2.31 -22.07
N GLN A 467 -20.53 -2.12 -23.02
CA GLN A 467 -21.52 -1.02 -22.96
C GLN A 467 -22.44 -1.14 -21.74
N LYS A 468 -22.86 -2.36 -21.37
CA LYS A 468 -23.64 -2.59 -20.15
C LYS A 468 -22.81 -2.29 -18.89
N LEU A 469 -21.55 -2.73 -18.85
CA LEU A 469 -20.62 -2.42 -17.75
C LEU A 469 -20.43 -0.91 -17.58
N ASP A 470 -20.24 -0.17 -18.69
CA ASP A 470 -20.15 1.29 -18.69
C ASP A 470 -21.41 1.94 -18.11
N TYR A 471 -22.59 1.49 -18.55
CA TYR A 471 -23.88 1.98 -18.05
C TYR A 471 -24.05 1.76 -16.54
N HIS A 472 -23.78 0.55 -16.06
CA HIS A 472 -23.91 0.23 -14.63
C HIS A 472 -22.90 0.99 -13.77
N GLY A 473 -21.64 1.10 -14.21
CA GLY A 473 -20.63 1.86 -13.50
C GLY A 473 -20.97 3.34 -13.39
N ARG A 474 -21.43 3.97 -14.49
CA ARG A 474 -21.89 5.37 -14.47
C ARG A 474 -23.11 5.56 -13.60
N GLN A 475 -24.11 4.68 -13.72
CA GLN A 475 -25.33 4.76 -12.90
C GLN A 475 -25.01 4.68 -11.39
N ARG A 476 -24.05 3.84 -11.00
CA ARG A 476 -23.61 3.70 -9.61
C ARG A 476 -22.94 4.98 -9.09
N LEU A 477 -22.03 5.57 -9.88
CA LEU A 477 -21.40 6.85 -9.55
C LEU A 477 -22.44 7.98 -9.43
N GLN A 478 -23.38 8.06 -10.37
CA GLN A 478 -24.45 9.05 -10.37
C GLN A 478 -25.36 8.96 -9.14
N LYS A 479 -25.59 7.76 -8.60
CA LYS A 479 -26.40 7.55 -7.38
C LYS A 479 -25.63 7.77 -6.07
N CYS A 480 -24.31 7.92 -6.12
CA CYS A 480 -23.47 8.02 -4.93
C CYS A 480 -23.58 9.41 -4.27
N ASN A 481 -24.06 9.47 -3.03
CA ASN A 481 -24.31 10.72 -2.30
C ASN A 481 -23.44 10.87 -1.04
N ASP A 482 -22.40 10.06 -0.90
CA ASP A 482 -21.52 10.05 0.27
C ASP A 482 -20.07 9.88 -0.18
N LEU A 483 -19.20 10.82 0.20
CA LEU A 483 -17.82 10.84 -0.26
C LEU A 483 -17.00 9.67 0.30
N ASN A 484 -17.32 9.17 1.50
CA ASN A 484 -16.62 8.06 2.11
C ASN A 484 -16.91 6.74 1.38
N LEU A 485 -18.16 6.51 0.97
CA LEU A 485 -18.57 5.38 0.14
C LEU A 485 -17.91 5.45 -1.24
N LEU A 486 -17.94 6.63 -1.88
CA LEU A 486 -17.26 6.84 -3.15
C LEU A 486 -15.76 6.52 -3.04
N TRP A 487 -15.11 7.05 -2.01
CA TRP A 487 -13.68 6.87 -1.80
C TRP A 487 -13.30 5.42 -1.51
N LYS A 488 -14.15 4.68 -0.80
CA LYS A 488 -13.97 3.25 -0.54
C LYS A 488 -13.90 2.44 -1.83
N GLU A 489 -14.69 2.81 -2.84
CA GLU A 489 -14.75 2.11 -4.12
C GLU A 489 -13.68 2.62 -5.12
N VAL A 490 -13.44 3.93 -5.20
CA VAL A 490 -12.54 4.52 -6.22
C VAL A 490 -11.05 4.34 -5.89
N LYS A 491 -10.66 4.25 -4.62
CA LYS A 491 -9.24 4.19 -4.21
C LYS A 491 -8.47 3.03 -4.84
N SER A 492 -9.12 1.87 -5.04
CA SER A 492 -8.51 0.65 -5.58
C SER A 492 -8.57 0.55 -7.11
N LEU A 493 -9.40 1.36 -7.79
CA LEU A 493 -9.62 1.24 -9.23
C LEU A 493 -8.38 1.64 -10.02
N LYS A 494 -8.00 0.75 -10.95
CA LYS A 494 -6.88 0.92 -11.88
C LYS A 494 -7.24 0.25 -13.20
N GLY A 495 -6.61 0.70 -14.27
CA GLY A 495 -6.72 0.09 -15.59
C GLY A 495 -7.34 1.02 -16.63
N ASP A 496 -7.30 0.58 -17.88
CA ASP A 496 -7.72 1.39 -19.01
C ASP A 496 -9.23 1.60 -19.02
N TRP A 497 -10.03 0.59 -18.66
CA TRP A 497 -11.50 0.72 -18.63
C TRP A 497 -11.94 1.85 -17.69
N PHE A 498 -11.51 1.84 -16.42
CA PHE A 498 -11.82 2.93 -15.49
C PHE A 498 -11.46 4.30 -16.07
N ALA A 499 -10.26 4.39 -16.65
CA ALA A 499 -9.72 5.65 -17.13
C ALA A 499 -10.43 6.21 -18.38
N HIS A 500 -11.08 5.37 -19.19
CA HIS A 500 -11.85 5.78 -20.37
C HIS A 500 -13.36 5.89 -20.09
N SER A 501 -13.92 4.98 -19.31
CA SER A 501 -15.37 4.86 -19.13
C SER A 501 -15.90 5.58 -17.89
N LEU A 502 -15.15 5.60 -16.78
CA LEU A 502 -15.68 6.04 -15.48
C LEU A 502 -15.01 7.29 -14.92
N LEU A 503 -13.80 7.62 -15.38
CA LEU A 503 -13.00 8.69 -14.78
C LEU A 503 -13.71 10.06 -14.80
N GLU A 504 -14.30 10.43 -15.93
CA GLU A 504 -15.04 11.69 -16.06
C GLU A 504 -16.24 11.73 -15.10
N GLU A 505 -17.06 10.68 -15.08
CA GLU A 505 -18.22 10.57 -14.17
C GLU A 505 -17.79 10.58 -12.70
N THR A 506 -16.63 9.98 -12.39
CA THR A 506 -16.05 9.99 -11.04
C THR A 506 -15.68 11.41 -10.63
N VAL A 507 -15.07 12.19 -11.54
CA VAL A 507 -14.72 13.60 -11.30
C VAL A 507 -15.98 14.45 -11.12
N VAL A 508 -17.01 14.24 -11.93
CA VAL A 508 -18.32 14.92 -11.79
C VAL A 508 -18.96 14.59 -10.43
N THR A 509 -18.91 13.32 -10.02
CA THR A 509 -19.43 12.89 -8.71
C THR A 509 -18.65 13.54 -7.56
N LEU A 510 -17.32 13.62 -7.66
CA LEU A 510 -16.48 14.33 -6.68
C LEU A 510 -16.79 15.83 -6.63
N GLN A 511 -17.08 16.46 -7.78
CA GLN A 511 -17.50 17.86 -7.82
C GLN A 511 -18.85 18.09 -7.15
N ARG A 512 -19.80 17.14 -7.30
CA ARG A 512 -21.09 17.20 -6.60
C ARG A 512 -20.93 17.09 -5.08
N LEU A 513 -19.96 16.31 -4.61
CA LEU A 513 -19.67 16.07 -3.19
C LEU A 513 -18.54 16.97 -2.66
N MET A 514 -18.25 18.09 -3.33
CA MET A 514 -17.10 18.95 -3.05
C MET A 514 -17.13 19.57 -1.65
N ASP A 515 -18.32 19.78 -1.09
CA ASP A 515 -18.51 20.33 0.26
C ASP A 515 -18.02 19.39 1.36
N GLU A 516 -18.02 18.08 1.11
CA GLU A 516 -17.52 17.05 2.04
C GLU A 516 -15.99 16.92 2.04
N ILE A 517 -15.29 17.59 1.11
CA ILE A 517 -13.82 17.59 1.06
C ILE A 517 -13.25 18.39 2.24
N ASN A 518 -12.43 17.74 3.05
CA ASN A 518 -11.84 18.29 4.27
C ASN A 518 -10.43 17.70 4.54
N TYR A 519 -9.77 18.15 5.61
CA TYR A 519 -8.41 17.74 5.97
C TYR A 519 -8.19 16.21 6.10
N MET A 520 -9.23 15.41 6.36
CA MET A 520 -9.13 13.95 6.50
C MET A 520 -9.03 13.22 5.16
N ASN A 521 -9.76 13.67 4.14
CA ASN A 521 -9.85 13.00 2.84
C ASN A 521 -8.98 13.66 1.75
N ILE A 522 -8.51 14.89 1.98
CA ILE A 522 -7.82 15.71 0.98
C ILE A 522 -6.58 15.06 0.38
N ALA A 523 -5.74 14.42 1.19
CA ALA A 523 -4.52 13.76 0.70
C ALA A 523 -4.84 12.59 -0.24
N GLY A 524 -5.92 11.86 0.06
CA GLY A 524 -6.43 10.80 -0.80
C GLY A 524 -6.90 11.34 -2.15
N ILE A 525 -7.77 12.35 -2.11
CA ILE A 525 -8.35 12.98 -3.31
C ILE A 525 -7.26 13.62 -4.18
N ALA A 526 -6.32 14.34 -3.58
CA ALA A 526 -5.17 14.93 -4.28
C ALA A 526 -4.32 13.85 -4.99
N SER A 527 -4.05 12.73 -4.31
CA SER A 527 -3.34 11.59 -4.91
C SER A 527 -4.12 10.96 -6.08
N PHE A 528 -5.44 10.87 -5.98
CA PHE A 528 -6.30 10.38 -7.06
C PHE A 528 -6.24 11.30 -8.28
N ILE A 529 -6.41 12.61 -8.09
CA ILE A 529 -6.35 13.60 -9.17
C ILE A 529 -4.98 13.54 -9.87
N SER A 530 -3.89 13.54 -9.11
CA SER A 530 -2.52 13.44 -9.65
C SER A 530 -2.33 12.17 -10.51
N ARG A 531 -2.81 11.01 -10.04
CA ARG A 531 -2.67 9.73 -10.76
C ARG A 531 -3.58 9.64 -11.99
N SER A 532 -4.77 10.23 -11.91
CA SER A 532 -5.74 10.23 -13.00
C SER A 532 -5.24 10.99 -14.23
N ASN A 533 -4.36 11.97 -14.04
CA ASN A 533 -3.97 12.94 -15.07
C ASN A 533 -5.19 13.70 -15.65
N TYR A 534 -6.27 13.84 -14.87
CA TYR A 534 -7.48 14.58 -15.24
C TYR A 534 -7.45 15.97 -14.57
N LEU A 535 -7.51 17.04 -15.38
CA LEU A 535 -7.49 18.41 -14.90
C LEU A 535 -8.91 18.88 -14.56
N SER A 536 -9.21 19.03 -13.27
CA SER A 536 -10.41 19.72 -12.78
C SER A 536 -10.00 20.90 -11.92
N THR A 537 -10.12 22.11 -12.46
CA THR A 537 -9.73 23.36 -11.78
C THR A 537 -10.52 23.55 -10.49
N SER A 538 -11.84 23.37 -10.53
CA SER A 538 -12.72 23.47 -9.36
C SER A 538 -12.30 22.57 -8.17
N LEU A 539 -11.90 21.31 -8.43
CA LEU A 539 -11.43 20.41 -7.38
C LEU A 539 -10.05 20.83 -6.86
N LEU A 540 -9.15 21.27 -7.73
CA LEU A 540 -7.83 21.76 -7.33
C LEU A 540 -7.94 23.04 -6.50
N ASP A 541 -8.85 23.95 -6.87
CA ASP A 541 -9.12 25.19 -6.13
C ASP A 541 -9.71 24.89 -4.75
N ARG A 542 -10.63 23.92 -4.67
CA ARG A 542 -11.15 23.44 -3.38
C ARG A 542 -10.05 22.84 -2.52
N ILE A 543 -9.17 22.01 -3.09
CA ILE A 543 -8.03 21.43 -2.36
C ILE A 543 -7.15 22.55 -1.81
N ALA A 544 -6.77 23.53 -2.64
CA ALA A 544 -5.96 24.66 -2.17
C ALA A 544 -6.66 25.42 -1.04
N SER A 545 -7.97 25.65 -1.15
CA SER A 545 -8.76 26.41 -0.16
C SER A 545 -8.84 25.70 1.19
N VAL A 546 -9.14 24.39 1.18
CA VAL A 546 -9.21 23.58 2.40
C VAL A 546 -7.84 23.54 3.10
N VAL A 547 -6.75 23.46 2.33
CA VAL A 547 -5.40 23.42 2.90
C VAL A 547 -5.05 24.75 3.56
N VAL A 548 -5.31 25.87 2.89
CA VAL A 548 -5.08 27.21 3.47
C VAL A 548 -5.89 27.37 4.76
N GLN A 549 -7.17 26.98 4.77
CA GLN A 549 -8.05 27.13 5.92
C GLN A 549 -7.75 26.18 7.10
N GLN A 550 -7.18 25.02 6.83
CA GLN A 550 -7.09 23.92 7.82
C GLN A 550 -5.68 23.31 7.91
N ILE A 551 -4.64 24.05 7.49
CA ILE A 551 -3.25 23.56 7.45
C ILE A 551 -2.80 22.97 8.80
N GLU A 552 -3.23 23.57 9.91
CA GLU A 552 -2.86 23.15 11.27
C GLU A 552 -3.35 21.73 11.60
N LYS A 553 -4.41 21.27 10.93
CA LYS A 553 -4.97 19.91 11.08
C LYS A 553 -4.35 18.90 10.12
N ILE A 554 -3.60 19.36 9.12
CA ILE A 554 -2.98 18.51 8.10
C ILE A 554 -1.55 18.22 8.55
N HIS A 555 -1.21 16.93 8.71
CA HIS A 555 0.14 16.57 9.09
C HIS A 555 1.16 16.99 8.01
N PRO A 556 2.35 17.50 8.38
CA PRO A 556 3.39 17.91 7.42
C PRO A 556 3.74 16.84 6.37
N PHE A 557 3.64 15.56 6.72
CA PHE A 557 4.01 14.46 5.82
C PHE A 557 2.98 14.22 4.70
N ALA A 558 1.75 14.70 4.87
CA ALA A 558 0.71 14.64 3.84
C ALA A 558 0.86 15.75 2.78
N ILE A 559 1.62 16.82 3.07
CA ILE A 559 1.73 18.02 2.22
C ILE A 559 2.29 17.68 0.84
N LEU A 560 3.27 16.77 0.74
CA LEU A 560 3.74 16.30 -0.57
C LEU A 560 2.58 15.74 -1.40
N GLY A 561 1.76 14.87 -0.82
CA GLY A 561 0.59 14.28 -1.48
C GLY A 561 -0.42 15.31 -1.96
N VAL A 562 -0.62 16.38 -1.18
CA VAL A 562 -1.52 17.50 -1.48
C VAL A 562 -1.01 18.39 -2.62
N ILE A 563 0.31 18.60 -2.70
CA ILE A 563 0.96 19.45 -3.72
C ILE A 563 1.10 18.73 -5.07
N LEU A 564 1.31 17.40 -5.06
CA LEU A 564 1.52 16.58 -6.26
C LEU A 564 0.54 16.81 -7.42
N PRO A 565 -0.79 16.99 -7.25
CA PRO A 565 -1.66 17.24 -8.40
C PRO A 565 -1.36 18.56 -9.11
N PHE A 566 -1.00 19.63 -8.39
CA PHE A 566 -0.64 20.93 -8.98
C PHE A 566 0.64 20.80 -9.82
N CYS A 567 1.62 20.06 -9.31
CA CYS A 567 2.87 19.78 -10.02
C CYS A 567 2.68 18.88 -11.24
N ALA A 568 1.90 17.80 -11.11
CA ALA A 568 1.67 16.85 -12.18
C ALA A 568 0.86 17.47 -13.32
N LEU A 569 -0.17 18.24 -12.99
CA LEU A 569 -1.11 18.82 -13.94
C LEU A 569 -0.73 20.23 -14.41
N ASN A 570 0.37 20.79 -13.89
CA ASN A 570 0.82 22.15 -14.22
C ASN A 570 -0.29 23.19 -14.04
N TYR A 571 -0.90 23.20 -12.85
CA TYR A 571 -2.02 24.09 -12.56
C TYR A 571 -1.69 24.98 -11.36
N ASP A 572 -1.87 26.28 -11.56
CA ASP A 572 -1.74 27.30 -10.52
C ASP A 572 -3.14 27.69 -10.02
N PRO A 573 -3.47 27.43 -8.74
CA PRO A 573 -4.76 27.86 -8.19
C PRO A 573 -4.78 29.39 -8.01
N PRO A 574 -5.95 30.03 -7.95
CA PRO A 574 -6.07 31.49 -7.77
C PRO A 574 -5.31 32.04 -6.55
N GLN A 575 -5.21 31.22 -5.49
CA GLN A 575 -4.51 31.52 -4.24
C GLN A 575 -3.11 30.89 -4.18
N ARG A 576 -2.43 30.75 -5.33
CA ARG A 576 -1.11 30.08 -5.48
C ARG A 576 -0.12 30.43 -4.37
N ASP A 577 0.14 31.72 -4.19
CA ASP A 577 1.19 32.20 -3.29
C ASP A 577 0.86 31.90 -1.83
N GLU A 578 -0.39 32.12 -1.43
CA GLU A 578 -0.89 31.81 -0.08
C GLU A 578 -0.84 30.30 0.18
N PHE A 579 -1.30 29.49 -0.78
CA PHE A 579 -1.32 28.04 -0.68
C PHE A 579 0.09 27.44 -0.53
N PHE A 580 1.01 27.75 -1.44
CA PHE A 580 2.38 27.22 -1.37
C PHE A 580 3.17 27.83 -0.21
N GLY A 581 2.96 29.11 0.09
CA GLY A 581 3.54 29.78 1.25
C GLY A 581 3.15 29.09 2.55
N THR A 582 1.86 28.84 2.75
CA THR A 582 1.31 28.14 3.93
C THR A 582 1.86 26.71 4.05
N CYS A 583 1.90 25.96 2.95
CA CYS A 583 2.46 24.60 2.93
C CYS A 583 3.94 24.59 3.34
N ILE A 584 4.76 25.50 2.80
CA ILE A 584 6.19 25.55 3.11
C ILE A 584 6.45 26.06 4.51
N GLN A 585 5.71 27.06 4.99
CA GLN A 585 5.83 27.54 6.36
C GLN A 585 5.56 26.40 7.35
N HIS A 586 4.53 25.60 7.10
CA HIS A 586 4.19 24.44 7.92
C HIS A 586 5.26 23.32 7.87
N LEU A 587 5.91 23.14 6.72
CA LEU A 587 7.01 22.18 6.54
C LEU A 587 8.34 22.65 7.16
N ASN A 588 8.61 23.95 7.22
CA ASN A 588 9.89 24.50 7.65
C ASN A 588 10.31 24.05 9.06
N SER A 589 9.36 23.96 10.00
CA SER A 589 9.63 23.48 11.37
C SER A 589 9.92 21.97 11.45
N HIS A 590 9.72 21.23 10.36
CA HIS A 590 9.80 19.78 10.29
C HIS A 590 10.86 19.25 9.30
N LEU A 591 11.57 20.13 8.57
CA LEU A 591 12.55 19.73 7.55
C LEU A 591 13.64 18.78 8.07
N SER A 592 14.12 18.97 9.30
CA SER A 592 15.15 18.10 9.89
C SER A 592 14.63 16.71 10.28
N LYS A 593 13.31 16.56 10.48
CA LYS A 593 12.66 15.30 10.86
C LYS A 593 12.24 14.48 9.64
N LEU A 594 11.98 15.14 8.51
CA LEU A 594 11.55 14.51 7.27
C LEU A 594 12.61 13.57 6.70
N ASP A 595 12.14 12.46 6.12
CA ASP A 595 13.02 11.50 5.45
C ASP A 595 13.66 12.14 4.19
N PRO A 596 14.96 11.90 3.92
CA PRO A 596 15.64 12.45 2.75
C PRO A 596 14.94 12.15 1.43
N ILE A 597 14.35 10.96 1.27
CA ILE A 597 13.62 10.60 0.05
C ILE A 597 12.43 11.54 -0.13
N MET A 598 11.63 11.75 0.91
CA MET A 598 10.48 12.65 0.88
C MET A 598 10.88 14.07 0.46
N LEU A 599 11.98 14.59 1.03
CA LEU A 599 12.48 15.93 0.72
C LEU A 599 12.93 16.06 -0.75
N VAL A 600 13.57 15.04 -1.31
CA VAL A 600 13.92 15.01 -2.74
C VAL A 600 12.67 15.01 -3.63
N PHE A 601 11.64 14.22 -3.29
CA PHE A 601 10.37 14.22 -4.02
C PHE A 601 9.64 15.56 -3.89
N LEU A 602 9.65 16.19 -2.72
CA LEU A 602 9.08 17.51 -2.49
C LEU A 602 9.79 18.58 -3.30
N GLY A 603 11.11 18.68 -3.18
CA GLY A 603 11.91 19.66 -3.92
C GLY A 603 11.72 19.52 -5.43
N SER A 604 11.81 18.30 -5.97
CA SER A 604 11.59 18.07 -7.41
C SER A 604 10.16 18.38 -7.88
N SER A 605 9.16 18.16 -7.03
CA SER A 605 7.76 18.52 -7.35
C SER A 605 7.58 20.04 -7.40
N LEU A 606 8.10 20.77 -6.41
CA LEU A 606 8.04 22.23 -6.37
C LEU A 606 8.82 22.89 -7.50
N ALA A 607 10.01 22.36 -7.83
CA ALA A 607 10.78 22.82 -8.98
C ALA A 607 10.01 22.68 -10.31
N THR A 608 9.13 21.68 -10.42
CA THR A 608 8.29 21.50 -11.61
C THR A 608 7.35 22.70 -11.85
N ILE A 609 6.96 23.42 -10.78
CA ILE A 609 6.05 24.57 -10.80
C ILE A 609 6.76 25.89 -10.45
N GLU A 610 8.07 25.97 -10.68
CA GLU A 610 8.87 27.21 -10.49
C GLU A 610 8.88 27.72 -9.04
N TYR A 611 8.74 26.81 -8.07
CA TYR A 611 8.73 27.17 -6.66
C TYR A 611 9.97 26.61 -5.97
N PHE A 612 10.84 27.49 -5.47
CA PHE A 612 12.16 27.12 -4.96
C PHE A 612 12.39 27.66 -3.53
N PRO A 613 11.83 27.00 -2.49
CA PRO A 613 12.01 27.46 -1.12
C PRO A 613 13.47 27.33 -0.68
N GLU A 614 14.08 28.46 -0.31
CA GLU A 614 15.51 28.52 0.05
C GLU A 614 15.87 27.54 1.18
N ASN A 615 15.07 27.48 2.25
CA ASN A 615 15.30 26.57 3.38
C ASN A 615 15.30 25.11 2.97
N LEU A 616 14.42 24.73 2.03
CA LEU A 616 14.34 23.37 1.51
C LEU A 616 15.57 23.04 0.65
N LEU A 617 15.97 23.94 -0.24
CA LEU A 617 17.15 23.74 -1.08
C LEU A 617 18.43 23.63 -0.24
N LYS A 618 18.61 24.52 0.75
CA LYS A 618 19.72 24.46 1.71
C LYS A 618 19.75 23.17 2.50
N ALA A 619 18.59 22.62 2.85
CA ALA A 619 18.49 21.33 3.55
C ALA A 619 18.91 20.17 2.64
N ILE A 620 18.44 20.12 1.39
CA ILE A 620 18.68 19.02 0.44
C ILE A 620 20.13 19.04 -0.08
N PHE A 621 20.63 20.19 -0.51
CA PHE A 621 21.97 20.31 -1.09
C PHE A 621 23.08 20.49 -0.03
N ASN A 622 22.84 20.01 1.18
CA ASN A 622 23.83 19.94 2.24
C ASN A 622 24.64 18.63 2.15
N ILE A 623 25.96 18.70 2.34
CA ILE A 623 26.84 17.51 2.29
C ILE A 623 26.41 16.42 3.27
N LYS A 624 25.98 16.78 4.49
CA LYS A 624 25.49 15.80 5.48
C LYS A 624 24.18 15.14 5.03
N PHE A 625 23.32 15.90 4.35
CA PHE A 625 22.08 15.37 3.78
C PHE A 625 22.37 14.39 2.65
N LEU A 626 23.22 14.78 1.70
CA LEU A 626 23.56 13.94 0.54
C LEU A 626 24.26 12.65 0.98
N ALA A 627 25.20 12.71 1.93
CA ALA A 627 25.83 11.52 2.50
C ALA A 627 24.82 10.58 3.19
N LYS A 628 23.84 11.15 3.92
CA LYS A 628 22.74 10.37 4.51
C LYS A 628 21.89 9.73 3.40
N LEU A 629 21.53 10.47 2.36
CA LEU A 629 20.74 9.95 1.24
C LEU A 629 21.47 8.80 0.52
N ASP A 630 22.78 8.95 0.24
CA ASP A 630 23.57 7.90 -0.40
C ASP A 630 23.56 6.59 0.40
N SER A 631 23.72 6.68 1.72
CA SER A 631 23.62 5.51 2.60
C SER A 631 22.23 4.85 2.58
N GLN A 632 21.17 5.63 2.33
CA GLN A 632 19.82 5.09 2.17
C GLN A 632 19.66 4.41 0.82
N LEU A 633 20.17 5.01 -0.26
CA LEU A 633 20.04 4.50 -1.62
C LEU A 633 20.66 3.12 -1.79
N GLU A 634 21.81 2.85 -1.16
CA GLU A 634 22.48 1.53 -1.18
C GLU A 634 21.58 0.38 -0.70
N LEU A 635 20.56 0.67 0.10
CA LEU A 635 19.70 -0.31 0.75
C LEU A 635 18.32 -0.47 0.10
N LEU A 636 17.95 0.42 -0.83
CA LEU A 636 16.67 0.37 -1.52
C LEU A 636 16.68 -0.67 -2.64
N CYS A 637 15.49 -1.18 -3.00
CA CYS A 637 15.35 -1.96 -4.22
C CYS A 637 15.72 -1.12 -5.46
N SER A 638 16.22 -1.78 -6.51
CA SER A 638 16.72 -1.11 -7.72
C SER A 638 15.70 -0.14 -8.33
N SER A 639 14.42 -0.51 -8.35
CA SER A 639 13.35 0.29 -8.94
C SER A 639 13.08 1.58 -8.17
N LEU A 640 13.06 1.55 -6.83
CA LEU A 640 12.88 2.74 -6.00
C LEU A 640 14.13 3.61 -5.99
N ASN A 641 15.32 3.00 -5.86
CA ASN A 641 16.60 3.71 -5.92
C ASN A 641 16.69 4.57 -7.19
N MET A 642 16.45 3.97 -8.37
CA MET A 642 16.45 4.69 -9.64
C MET A 642 15.47 5.87 -9.63
N LYS A 643 14.25 5.69 -9.12
CA LYS A 643 13.26 6.79 -9.02
C LYS A 643 13.78 7.94 -8.18
N VAL A 644 14.38 7.67 -7.02
CA VAL A 644 14.93 8.71 -6.14
C VAL A 644 16.09 9.44 -6.81
N GLN A 645 17.04 8.70 -7.43
CA GLN A 645 18.15 9.30 -8.15
C GLN A 645 17.67 10.18 -9.32
N PHE A 646 16.63 9.75 -10.06
CA PHE A 646 16.01 10.59 -11.09
C PHE A 646 15.42 11.87 -10.53
N ARG A 647 14.72 11.82 -9.40
CA ARG A 647 14.14 13.01 -8.77
C ARG A 647 15.21 13.98 -8.26
N LEU A 648 16.27 13.47 -7.65
CA LEU A 648 17.40 14.30 -7.21
C LEU A 648 18.07 14.97 -8.41
N MET A 649 18.27 14.21 -9.49
CA MET A 649 18.84 14.73 -10.73
C MET A 649 17.94 15.79 -11.37
N GLU A 650 16.62 15.56 -11.47
CA GLU A 650 15.64 16.55 -11.96
C GLU A 650 15.67 17.83 -11.12
N LEU A 651 15.76 17.71 -9.79
CA LEU A 651 15.87 18.85 -8.88
C LEU A 651 17.20 19.61 -9.05
N ASN A 652 18.34 18.92 -9.05
CA ASN A 652 19.64 19.55 -9.24
C ASN A 652 19.70 20.27 -10.59
N ARG A 653 19.16 19.66 -11.65
CA ARG A 653 19.03 20.29 -12.96
C ARG A 653 18.23 21.58 -12.91
N ALA A 654 17.05 21.55 -12.29
CA ALA A 654 16.20 22.73 -12.17
C ALA A 654 16.90 23.87 -11.41
N VAL A 655 17.54 23.55 -10.28
CA VAL A 655 18.25 24.57 -9.49
C VAL A 655 19.45 25.17 -10.23
N CYS A 656 20.25 24.35 -10.94
CA CYS A 656 21.37 24.86 -11.73
C CYS A 656 20.93 25.80 -12.87
N LEU A 657 19.74 25.57 -13.45
CA LEU A 657 19.24 26.33 -14.59
C LEU A 657 18.42 27.56 -14.16
N GLU A 658 17.52 27.39 -13.20
CA GLU A 658 16.56 28.43 -12.81
C GLU A 658 17.04 29.30 -11.65
N CYS A 659 17.96 28.78 -10.81
CA CYS A 659 18.42 29.49 -9.61
C CYS A 659 19.96 29.50 -9.48
N PRO A 660 20.68 30.03 -10.48
CA PRO A 660 22.15 30.05 -10.49
C PRO A 660 22.76 30.79 -9.28
N GLU A 661 22.01 31.70 -8.65
CA GLU A 661 22.40 32.44 -7.45
C GLU A 661 22.72 31.56 -6.24
N TYR A 662 22.17 30.34 -6.16
CA TYR A 662 22.50 29.40 -5.08
C TYR A 662 23.85 28.69 -5.28
N GLN A 663 24.49 28.85 -6.44
CA GLN A 663 25.82 28.30 -6.75
C GLN A 663 25.95 26.78 -6.53
N ILE A 664 24.84 26.04 -6.70
CA ILE A 664 24.82 24.59 -6.57
C ILE A 664 25.40 23.97 -7.85
N PRO A 665 26.47 23.16 -7.76
CA PRO A 665 27.08 22.57 -8.94
C PRO A 665 26.21 21.45 -9.52
N TRP A 666 26.38 21.18 -10.82
CA TRP A 666 25.87 19.98 -11.46
C TRP A 666 26.75 18.77 -11.11
N PHE A 667 26.18 17.72 -10.52
CA PHE A 667 26.95 16.54 -10.10
C PHE A 667 26.40 15.19 -10.61
N HIS A 668 25.45 15.20 -11.55
CA HIS A 668 24.80 14.00 -12.08
C HIS A 668 25.33 13.51 -13.44
N GLU A 669 26.47 14.01 -13.90
CA GLU A 669 27.03 13.67 -15.21
C GLU A 669 27.18 12.15 -15.42
N ARG A 670 27.83 11.46 -14.47
CA ARG A 670 28.06 10.01 -14.55
C ARG A 670 26.76 9.22 -14.55
N PHE A 671 25.80 9.61 -13.72
CA PHE A 671 24.49 8.97 -13.64
C PHE A 671 23.75 9.08 -14.98
N CYS A 672 23.72 10.27 -15.58
CA CYS A 672 23.07 10.48 -16.87
C CYS A 672 23.78 9.75 -18.02
N GLN A 673 25.10 9.66 -18.01
CA GLN A 673 25.86 8.89 -19.02
C GLN A 673 25.57 7.39 -18.94
N GLN A 674 25.40 6.82 -17.75
CA GLN A 674 25.04 5.42 -17.58
C GLN A 674 23.63 5.16 -18.08
N TYR A 675 22.68 6.03 -17.75
CA TYR A 675 21.28 5.86 -18.13
C TYR A 675 21.02 6.06 -19.62
N ASN A 676 21.66 7.05 -20.24
CA ASN A 676 21.34 7.40 -21.63
C ASN A 676 21.90 6.41 -22.68
N LYS A 677 22.67 5.38 -22.27
CA LYS A 677 23.25 4.37 -23.19
C LYS A 677 22.19 3.58 -23.98
N ASP A 678 20.98 3.44 -23.45
CA ASP A 678 19.94 2.57 -24.03
C ASP A 678 18.78 3.32 -24.72
N THR A 679 18.77 4.65 -24.72
CA THR A 679 17.61 5.49 -25.11
C THR A 679 17.59 5.96 -26.58
N GLY A 680 18.45 5.42 -27.44
CA GLY A 680 18.72 5.95 -28.78
C GLY A 680 17.72 5.61 -29.91
N SER A 681 16.63 4.88 -29.63
CA SER A 681 15.71 4.43 -30.70
C SER A 681 14.60 5.45 -30.99
N MET A 682 14.61 6.04 -32.20
CA MET A 682 13.52 6.91 -32.66
C MET A 682 12.27 6.09 -33.01
N ASN A 683 11.11 6.53 -32.53
CA ASN A 683 9.82 5.92 -32.91
C ASN A 683 9.43 6.26 -34.37
N GLY A 684 8.43 5.57 -34.92
CA GLY A 684 8.02 5.74 -36.32
C GLY A 684 7.59 7.17 -36.68
N ALA A 685 6.91 7.87 -35.77
CA ALA A 685 6.51 9.27 -35.97
C ALA A 685 7.74 10.20 -36.00
N GLN A 686 8.69 10.02 -35.08
CA GLN A 686 9.95 10.76 -35.04
C GLN A 686 10.78 10.54 -36.30
N GLN A 687 10.87 9.31 -36.82
CA GLN A 687 11.54 9.04 -38.09
C GLN A 687 10.88 9.76 -39.26
N GLN A 688 9.54 9.82 -39.28
CA GLN A 688 8.79 10.52 -40.30
C GLN A 688 9.01 12.05 -40.22
N ILE A 689 8.97 12.60 -39.01
CA ILE A 689 9.25 14.01 -38.72
C ILE A 689 10.68 14.35 -39.14
N TYR A 690 11.67 13.52 -38.80
CA TYR A 690 13.07 13.73 -39.19
C TYR A 690 13.25 13.85 -40.71
N LYS A 691 12.65 12.93 -41.47
CA LYS A 691 12.70 12.96 -42.94
C LYS A 691 12.06 14.24 -43.49
N MET A 692 10.89 14.62 -42.97
CA MET A 692 10.22 15.85 -43.41
C MET A 692 10.99 17.11 -43.01
N LEU A 693 11.60 17.15 -41.82
CA LEU A 693 12.44 18.26 -41.38
C LEU A 693 13.67 18.43 -42.28
N ALA A 694 14.33 17.32 -42.64
CA ALA A 694 15.43 17.35 -43.59
C ALA A 694 14.98 17.93 -44.95
N GLU A 695 13.81 17.57 -45.45
CA GLU A 695 13.26 18.15 -46.68
C GLU A 695 12.91 19.64 -46.53
N VAL A 696 12.29 20.03 -45.41
CA VAL A 696 11.89 21.42 -45.12
C VAL A 696 13.09 22.35 -44.97
N LEU A 697 14.19 21.85 -44.39
CA LEU A 697 15.41 22.63 -44.12
C LEU A 697 16.45 22.54 -45.24
N GLY A 698 16.16 21.83 -46.33
CA GLY A 698 17.03 21.74 -47.51
C GLY A 698 18.15 20.68 -47.44
N GLY A 699 18.06 19.73 -46.52
CA GLY A 699 18.94 18.56 -46.43
C GLY A 699 19.09 17.99 -45.01
N ILE A 700 19.62 16.77 -44.92
CA ILE A 700 19.90 16.09 -43.62
C ILE A 700 20.98 16.81 -42.79
N ASN A 701 21.87 17.56 -43.44
CA ASN A 701 22.96 18.28 -42.78
C ASN A 701 22.48 19.46 -41.92
N PHE A 702 21.20 19.82 -42.00
CA PHE A 702 20.59 20.94 -41.27
C PHE A 702 19.80 20.50 -40.03
N VAL A 703 19.70 19.18 -39.77
CA VAL A 703 18.95 18.63 -38.63
C VAL A 703 19.82 17.64 -37.87
N LYS A 704 19.90 17.81 -36.55
CA LYS A 704 20.52 16.85 -35.65
C LYS A 704 19.44 16.17 -34.82
N ALA A 705 19.37 14.84 -34.86
CA ALA A 705 18.43 14.07 -34.05
C ALA A 705 19.02 13.68 -32.69
N SER A 706 18.16 13.48 -31.69
CA SER A 706 18.51 12.92 -30.37
C SER A 706 19.67 13.65 -29.69
N VAL A 707 19.63 14.98 -29.67
CA VAL A 707 20.71 15.82 -29.12
C VAL A 707 20.64 15.83 -27.59
N LEU A 708 21.78 15.60 -26.95
CA LEU A 708 21.93 15.79 -25.51
C LEU A 708 22.43 17.21 -25.22
N THR A 709 21.70 17.92 -24.36
CA THR A 709 22.13 19.21 -23.81
C THR A 709 23.19 19.03 -22.70
N PRO A 710 23.88 20.10 -22.28
CA PRO A 710 24.88 20.02 -21.19
C PRO A 710 24.33 19.46 -19.86
N TYR A 711 23.03 19.67 -19.60
CA TYR A 711 22.33 19.12 -18.42
C TYR A 711 21.50 17.88 -18.74
N TYR A 712 21.82 17.16 -19.82
CA TYR A 712 21.24 15.86 -20.17
C TYR A 712 19.71 15.87 -20.35
N TYR A 713 19.16 16.94 -20.91
CA TYR A 713 17.92 16.84 -21.69
C TYR A 713 18.19 16.23 -23.05
N THR A 714 17.36 15.26 -23.44
CA THR A 714 17.30 14.75 -24.80
C THR A 714 16.33 15.59 -25.63
N ILE A 715 16.83 16.26 -26.65
CA ILE A 715 16.06 17.00 -27.64
C ILE A 715 15.75 16.08 -28.81
N GLY A 716 14.50 16.07 -29.28
CA GLY A 716 14.09 15.28 -30.43
C GLY A 716 14.88 15.65 -31.68
N PHE A 717 14.78 16.91 -32.10
CA PHE A 717 15.52 17.46 -33.23
C PHE A 717 16.07 18.85 -32.92
N GLU A 718 17.29 19.13 -33.34
CA GLU A 718 17.94 20.44 -33.25
C GLU A 718 18.21 20.96 -34.66
N CYS A 719 17.85 22.20 -34.95
CA CYS A 719 18.33 22.93 -36.14
C CYS A 719 18.80 24.34 -35.77
N ILE A 720 19.61 24.95 -36.63
CA ILE A 720 20.14 26.30 -36.42
C ILE A 720 19.71 27.16 -37.60
N LEU A 721 19.12 28.32 -37.32
CA LEU A 721 18.79 29.32 -38.31
C LEU A 721 19.70 30.53 -38.16
N ASP A 722 20.13 31.14 -39.27
CA ASP A 722 20.83 32.42 -39.26
C ASP A 722 19.87 33.59 -38.96
N LYS A 723 20.42 34.81 -38.86
CA LYS A 723 19.65 36.05 -38.66
C LYS A 723 18.59 36.34 -39.74
N ARG A 724 18.68 35.70 -40.91
CA ARG A 724 17.74 35.81 -42.03
C ARG A 724 16.78 34.61 -42.09
N LYS A 725 16.76 33.78 -41.04
CA LYS A 725 15.98 32.53 -40.94
C LYS A 725 16.38 31.47 -41.97
N ASN A 726 17.60 31.50 -42.50
CA ASN A 726 18.12 30.44 -43.35
C ASN A 726 18.74 29.32 -42.50
N PRO A 727 18.49 28.03 -42.83
CA PRO A 727 19.13 26.91 -42.14
C PRO A 727 20.66 26.92 -42.29
N LEU A 728 21.37 26.67 -41.20
CA LEU A 728 22.83 26.52 -41.17
C LEU A 728 23.21 25.04 -41.08
N PRO A 729 24.13 24.55 -41.93
CA PRO A 729 24.54 23.15 -41.88
C PRO A 729 25.42 22.90 -40.67
N TYR A 730 25.22 21.77 -39.99
CA TYR A 730 26.20 21.27 -39.03
C TYR A 730 27.46 20.85 -39.82
N GLY A 731 28.55 21.57 -39.62
CA GLY A 731 29.75 21.56 -40.48
C GLY A 731 30.24 20.17 -40.93
N SER A 732 30.62 20.10 -42.20
CA SER A 732 31.16 18.95 -42.92
C SER A 732 32.54 18.51 -42.41
N HIS A 733 32.60 17.35 -41.77
CA HIS A 733 33.81 16.52 -41.75
C HIS A 733 33.49 15.16 -42.40
N ASN A 734 33.93 15.02 -43.66
CA ASN A 734 34.15 13.78 -44.41
C ASN A 734 33.29 12.55 -44.07
N LEU A 735 32.10 12.46 -44.67
CA LEU A 735 31.45 11.17 -44.90
C LEU A 735 31.48 10.88 -46.40
N THR A 736 32.49 10.11 -46.81
CA THR A 736 32.53 9.45 -48.10
C THR A 736 31.26 8.61 -48.26
N LEU A 737 30.62 8.80 -49.41
CA LEU A 737 29.42 8.15 -49.89
C LEU A 737 29.50 6.61 -49.71
N GLY A 738 28.56 6.04 -48.96
CA GLY A 738 28.31 4.59 -48.95
C GLY A 738 28.44 3.89 -47.60
N LYS A 739 27.71 4.32 -46.56
CA LYS A 739 27.19 3.47 -45.46
C LYS A 739 26.25 4.30 -44.57
N LEU A 740 25.08 3.75 -44.24
CA LEU A 740 24.18 4.33 -43.23
C LEU A 740 24.96 4.51 -41.91
N PRO A 741 24.89 5.66 -41.21
CA PRO A 741 25.64 5.84 -39.98
C PRO A 741 25.11 4.89 -38.91
N LYS A 742 25.97 4.00 -38.40
CA LYS A 742 25.76 3.37 -37.09
C LYS A 742 25.75 4.49 -36.05
N ILE A 743 24.68 4.54 -35.25
CA ILE A 743 24.48 5.48 -34.15
C ILE A 743 25.49 5.14 -33.04
N HIS A 744 26.72 5.63 -33.18
CA HIS A 744 27.65 5.74 -32.07
C HIS A 744 27.71 7.22 -31.69
N SER A 745 27.11 7.52 -30.54
CA SER A 745 27.19 8.83 -29.89
C SER A 745 28.63 9.00 -29.41
N GLU A 746 29.47 9.65 -30.21
CA GLU A 746 30.78 10.09 -29.75
C GLU A 746 30.58 11.11 -28.63
N SER A 747 31.21 10.80 -27.51
CA SER A 747 31.25 11.59 -26.29
C SER A 747 31.74 13.01 -26.58
N ASN A 748 30.84 13.99 -26.50
CA ASN A 748 31.20 15.41 -26.47
C ASN A 748 31.85 15.76 -25.12
N THR A 749 33.11 15.34 -24.93
CA THR A 749 34.03 16.06 -24.04
C THR A 749 34.34 17.40 -24.71
N GLN A 750 33.82 18.48 -24.12
CA GLN A 750 34.22 19.89 -24.33
C GLN A 750 34.45 20.31 -25.80
N ILE A 751 33.38 20.70 -26.50
CA ILE A 751 33.52 21.77 -27.50
C ILE A 751 33.31 23.10 -26.77
N ALA A 752 34.37 23.55 -26.11
CA ALA A 752 34.56 24.98 -25.96
C ALA A 752 34.75 25.55 -27.38
N GLY A 753 33.80 26.35 -27.87
CA GLY A 753 34.13 27.36 -28.88
C GLY A 753 33.52 27.30 -30.28
N SER A 754 32.41 26.63 -30.57
CA SER A 754 31.59 27.06 -31.72
C SER A 754 30.55 28.08 -31.24
N ARG A 755 30.98 29.34 -31.03
CA ARG A 755 30.02 30.45 -30.89
C ARG A 755 29.11 30.40 -32.12
N LEU A 756 27.81 30.24 -31.89
CA LEU A 756 26.81 30.40 -32.94
C LEU A 756 27.07 31.74 -33.64
N PRO A 757 26.91 31.82 -34.98
CA PRO A 757 27.06 33.09 -35.68
C PRO A 757 26.21 34.18 -35.00
N PRO A 758 26.67 35.43 -34.89
CA PRO A 758 25.90 36.49 -34.25
C PRO A 758 24.50 36.63 -34.88
N GLY A 759 23.47 36.52 -34.05
CA GLY A 759 22.06 36.55 -34.47
C GLY A 759 21.51 35.22 -35.01
N ALA A 760 22.27 34.12 -34.94
CA ALA A 760 21.75 32.78 -35.21
C ALA A 760 20.96 32.24 -34.01
N GLU A 761 19.89 31.53 -34.30
CA GLU A 761 18.95 30.96 -33.35
C GLU A 761 19.05 29.43 -33.39
N LYS A 762 19.17 28.82 -32.22
CA LYS A 762 19.13 27.37 -32.09
C LYS A 762 17.71 26.94 -31.77
N ILE A 763 17.14 26.07 -32.60
CA ILE A 763 15.77 25.59 -32.47
C ILE A 763 15.78 24.16 -31.95
N ALA A 764 15.02 23.91 -30.88
CA ALA A 764 14.70 22.56 -30.41
C ALA A 764 13.27 22.21 -30.85
N LEU A 765 13.14 21.20 -31.71
CA LEU A 765 11.84 20.66 -32.09
C LEU A 765 11.52 19.40 -31.28
N GLU A 766 10.38 19.43 -30.61
CA GLU A 766 9.91 18.36 -29.73
C GLU A 766 8.56 17.83 -30.15
N PHE A 767 8.48 16.55 -30.49
CA PHE A 767 7.20 15.87 -30.65
C PHE A 767 6.63 15.48 -29.28
N LEU A 768 5.44 15.98 -28.95
CA LEU A 768 4.76 15.73 -27.68
C LEU A 768 3.69 14.66 -27.86
N ASP A 769 3.92 13.49 -27.26
CA ASP A 769 2.93 12.40 -27.24
C ASP A 769 1.75 12.70 -26.29
N SER A 770 0.78 11.80 -26.24
CA SER A 770 -0.40 11.95 -25.35
C SER A 770 -0.04 12.01 -23.87
N ARG A 771 1.14 11.51 -23.46
CA ARG A 771 1.59 11.55 -22.07
C ARG A 771 2.13 12.92 -21.67
N ALA A 772 2.35 13.83 -22.61
CA ALA A 772 2.73 15.21 -22.31
C ALA A 772 1.52 16.07 -21.86
N PHE A 773 0.30 15.63 -22.13
CA PHE A 773 -0.92 16.41 -21.88
C PHE A 773 -1.81 15.79 -20.79
N CYS A 774 -2.75 16.58 -20.28
CA CYS A 774 -3.85 16.09 -19.45
C CYS A 774 -4.81 15.22 -20.27
N ARG A 775 -5.51 14.29 -19.63
CA ARG A 775 -6.39 13.34 -20.35
C ARG A 775 -7.59 14.01 -20.99
N ASN A 776 -8.14 15.04 -20.34
CA ASN A 776 -9.39 15.70 -20.72
C ASN A 776 -9.20 16.98 -21.53
N THR A 777 -7.99 17.53 -21.58
CA THR A 777 -7.70 18.82 -22.24
C THR A 777 -6.31 18.80 -22.89
N PRO A 778 -6.06 19.64 -23.91
CA PRO A 778 -4.72 19.82 -24.49
C PRO A 778 -3.75 20.58 -23.56
N HIS A 779 -4.02 20.60 -22.25
CA HIS A 779 -3.20 21.28 -21.25
C HIS A 779 -1.89 20.52 -21.01
N LEU A 780 -0.76 21.23 -21.11
CA LEU A 780 0.58 20.65 -20.96
C LEU A 780 0.89 20.34 -19.49
N LYS A 781 1.39 19.14 -19.20
CA LYS A 781 1.74 18.71 -17.85
C LYS A 781 3.10 19.24 -17.39
N GLY A 782 3.30 19.22 -16.07
CA GLY A 782 4.39 19.97 -15.43
C GLY A 782 5.78 19.57 -15.90
N LYS A 783 6.04 18.27 -16.06
CA LYS A 783 7.34 17.79 -16.57
C LYS A 783 7.67 18.33 -17.97
N SER A 784 6.68 18.36 -18.86
CA SER A 784 6.87 18.85 -20.22
C SER A 784 6.98 20.37 -20.26
N ALA A 785 6.25 21.07 -19.39
CA ALA A 785 6.37 22.52 -19.21
C ALA A 785 7.75 22.91 -18.66
N MET A 786 8.23 22.25 -17.61
CA MET A 786 9.56 22.46 -17.04
C MET A 786 10.68 22.21 -18.07
N LYS A 787 10.59 21.11 -18.84
CA LYS A 787 11.54 20.84 -19.92
C LYS A 787 11.59 21.98 -20.95
N LYS A 788 10.43 22.48 -21.37
CA LYS A 788 10.35 23.61 -22.31
C LYS A 788 11.09 24.83 -21.75
N ARG A 789 10.78 25.25 -20.52
CA ARG A 789 11.43 26.40 -19.89
C ARG A 789 12.95 26.21 -19.79
N HIS A 790 13.41 25.01 -19.41
CA HIS A 790 14.84 24.72 -19.25
C HIS A 790 15.59 24.77 -20.58
N LEU A 791 14.97 24.30 -21.66
CA LEU A 791 15.55 24.43 -22.99
C LEU A 791 15.63 25.91 -23.41
N GLU A 792 14.62 26.72 -23.09
CA GLU A 792 14.64 28.17 -23.34
C GLU A 792 15.76 28.87 -22.55
N ILE A 793 15.97 28.52 -21.28
CA ILE A 793 17.09 29.00 -20.45
C ILE A 793 18.44 28.61 -21.07
N LEU A 794 18.54 27.42 -21.67
CA LEU A 794 19.73 26.95 -22.39
C LEU A 794 19.96 27.64 -23.74
N GLY A 795 19.13 28.62 -24.12
CA GLY A 795 19.27 29.40 -25.34
C GLY A 795 18.61 28.75 -26.57
N TYR A 796 17.70 27.80 -26.38
CA TYR A 796 16.92 27.21 -27.46
C TYR A 796 15.60 27.96 -27.66
N HIS A 797 15.21 28.14 -28.91
CA HIS A 797 13.83 28.38 -29.27
C HIS A 797 13.09 27.05 -29.40
N VAL A 798 12.12 26.81 -28.53
CA VAL A 798 11.46 25.49 -28.44
C VAL A 798 10.17 25.49 -29.27
N ILE A 799 10.14 24.62 -30.28
CA ILE A 799 8.94 24.35 -31.08
C ILE A 799 8.40 22.98 -30.67
N GLN A 800 7.22 22.98 -30.05
CA GLN A 800 6.52 21.76 -29.67
C GLN A 800 5.49 21.39 -30.73
N ILE A 801 5.47 20.11 -31.11
CA ILE A 801 4.54 19.53 -32.08
C ILE A 801 3.61 18.58 -31.31
N PRO A 802 2.38 19.01 -30.96
CA PRO A 802 1.43 18.16 -30.25
C PRO A 802 0.94 17.00 -31.12
N HIS A 803 0.82 15.80 -30.54
CA HIS A 803 0.31 14.63 -31.26
C HIS A 803 -1.10 14.85 -31.86
N PHE A 804 -1.99 15.57 -31.17
CA PHE A 804 -3.35 15.81 -31.63
C PHE A 804 -3.42 16.78 -32.82
N GLU A 805 -2.47 17.72 -32.94
CA GLU A 805 -2.33 18.55 -34.14
C GLU A 805 -1.73 17.72 -35.28
N TRP A 806 -0.63 17.04 -35.02
CA TRP A 806 0.12 16.25 -36.01
C TRP A 806 -0.71 15.14 -36.66
N ASN A 807 -1.56 14.50 -35.86
CA ASN A 807 -2.45 13.42 -36.31
C ASN A 807 -3.83 13.91 -36.75
N SER A 808 -4.06 15.24 -36.79
CA SER A 808 -5.34 15.80 -37.22
C SER A 808 -5.62 15.53 -38.70
N MET A 809 -6.90 15.55 -39.09
CA MET A 809 -7.31 15.43 -40.48
C MET A 809 -6.71 16.53 -41.38
N ALA A 810 -6.50 17.74 -40.83
CA ALA A 810 -5.87 18.85 -41.52
C ALA A 810 -4.42 18.53 -41.95
N LEU A 811 -3.72 17.70 -41.19
CA LEU A 811 -2.35 17.26 -41.48
C LEU A 811 -2.31 15.80 -41.99
N SER A 812 -3.33 15.38 -42.74
CA SER A 812 -3.41 14.02 -43.30
C SER A 812 -2.44 13.79 -44.47
N THR A 813 -2.09 14.84 -45.23
CA THR A 813 -1.18 14.74 -46.38
C THR A 813 0.26 15.13 -46.01
N LYS A 814 1.23 14.58 -46.74
CA LYS A 814 2.66 14.96 -46.58
C LYS A 814 2.87 16.46 -46.79
N GLY A 815 2.23 17.05 -47.82
CA GLY A 815 2.33 18.47 -48.12
C GLY A 815 1.88 19.35 -46.94
N ALA A 816 0.70 19.07 -46.39
CA ALA A 816 0.17 19.82 -45.25
C ALA A 816 1.08 19.72 -44.01
N ARG A 817 1.64 18.53 -43.72
CA ARG A 817 2.62 18.37 -42.62
C ARG A 817 3.90 19.18 -42.85
N MET A 818 4.40 19.23 -44.08
CA MET A 818 5.57 20.03 -44.41
C MET A 818 5.29 21.53 -44.30
N ASP A 819 4.11 21.99 -44.73
CA ASP A 819 3.69 23.38 -44.60
C ASP A 819 3.53 23.78 -43.13
N TYR A 820 2.93 22.91 -42.31
CA TYR A 820 2.87 23.08 -40.85
C TYR A 820 4.26 23.22 -40.23
N LEU A 821 5.23 22.37 -40.61
CA LEU A 821 6.60 22.49 -40.11
C LEU A 821 7.27 23.79 -40.58
N ARG A 822 7.07 24.22 -41.82
CA ARG A 822 7.58 25.50 -42.34
C ARG A 822 6.99 26.68 -41.57
N GLU A 823 5.69 26.67 -41.34
CA GLU A 823 4.98 27.72 -40.60
C GLU A 823 5.53 27.81 -39.17
N ARG A 824 5.70 26.67 -38.49
CA ARG A 824 6.25 26.62 -37.13
C ARG A 824 7.71 27.08 -37.05
N ILE A 825 8.55 26.72 -38.02
CA ILE A 825 10.00 27.04 -38.00
C ILE A 825 10.28 28.46 -38.47
N PHE A 826 9.63 28.91 -39.54
CA PHE A 826 9.95 30.17 -40.23
C PHE A 826 8.92 31.29 -39.97
N GLY A 827 7.75 30.98 -39.40
CA GLY A 827 6.69 31.97 -39.13
C GLY A 827 5.98 32.47 -40.40
N ALA A 828 6.16 31.82 -41.54
CA ALA A 828 5.56 32.21 -42.81
C ALA A 828 4.13 31.67 -42.92
N GLY A 829 3.15 32.50 -42.51
CA GLY A 829 1.76 32.30 -42.88
C GLY A 829 1.58 32.37 -44.40
N LYS A 830 0.69 31.54 -44.94
CA LYS A 830 0.27 31.45 -46.37
C LYS A 830 0.73 32.63 -47.23
N SER A 831 1.87 32.48 -47.90
CA SER A 831 2.13 33.27 -49.10
C SER A 831 1.14 32.78 -50.15
N ASP A 832 0.18 33.62 -50.51
CA ASP A 832 -0.68 33.45 -51.67
C ASP A 832 0.15 32.95 -52.85
N ARG A 833 0.01 31.65 -53.17
CA ARG A 833 0.38 31.17 -54.50
C ARG A 833 -0.71 31.67 -55.43
N CYS A 834 -0.52 32.89 -55.91
CA CYS A 834 -1.22 33.41 -57.08
C CYS A 834 -1.14 32.36 -58.20
N PHE A 835 -2.30 32.08 -58.77
CA PHE A 835 -2.47 31.46 -60.08
C PHE A 835 -1.49 32.06 -61.09
N TYR A 836 -0.76 31.22 -61.82
CA TYR A 836 -0.73 31.16 -63.29
C TYR A 836 -0.17 29.82 -63.74
#